data_AF-A0A9D4XM10-F1
#
_entry.id   AF-A0A9D4XM10-F1
#
_cell.length_a   1.000
_cell.length_b   1.000
_cell.length_c   1.000
_cell.angle_alpha   90.00
_cell.angle_beta   90.00
_cell.angle_gamma   90.00
#
_symmetry.space_group_name_H-M   'P 1'
#
loop_
_entity.id
_entity.type
_entity.pdbx_description
1 polymer ?
#
loop_
_entity_poly.entity_id
_entity_poly.type
_entity_poly.pdbx_seq_one_letter_code
_entity_poly.pdbx_strand_id
1 'polypeptide(L)'
;MNSSSSSSNPKWIHDVFINFRGEDIRLGFISHLYTALKNAGVNVYIDRHLPKGTELARELSQAIEGSHISIAVFSKRYAESSWCLNELKKIIECHRNHGQVVVPVFYDVDPSEVRHQNGDFGIYLRDTVKEKYIDSGEERMEYMLSKWRSALTQAANLSGWDVNNCRNEAELVQQIVEDILTKLDIASLSVTEFPVGLESRVQHIIEFIENESSQVRIIGIWGMGGSGKTTTAKAIYNRIHRKFVDRSFIENVREACEKENRGIIHLQEQLLSNILNTKEKIYNIALGTTKIEKIFWGKKALLVLDDVTTFEQIKSLCRNPKLFGMGSVLIVTTRDVRLLNLLKVDLLYTMKEMDENESLELFSWHAFRQPSPIKDFCELSRKVVAYCGGLPVALEVLGSYLWERTKQEWISVLSKLKTIPNDQVQEKLRISYDGLKDDMEKDIFLDICCFFIGKDRAYISEILNGCGLHADIGIPVLVERSLVKIEKNNKLAMHDLIRDMGREIVRKHSAKEPGKRSRLWSCVDAHDVLKKHTGTETVEGLALKLQRTNRICFNAHSFNEMKNLRLLQLDCVDLTGDYGYLSKELRWIHWQQSTFNSIPNDFYLGNLVVIDLKHSRIRQVWNETELLGNLKILNLSHSKYLRRTPDFSKSPNLEKLIMKDCPNLCEVHQSIGDLNRLLLINLKDCKSLGDLPKKIYQLKSLKTLIISGCSKIDKLEEDIVHMESLTTLIAKDTAIKEVPCSIVRSKSIGYISLCGYEGLSCNVFPSIIWSWMSPTINSLPRISPFGNMSLSLSSTDLHDNTLGLLSPMVISLSKIRTVWVQCRSKIQLTQELQRFLDQYGVNVSEFETSYASQISNLFLRSLLIGMGSCHIVIDTPGKSLPQGLTTNDSSDFFLPGGNCPSWLAYTGEGPSAQFQVPRDIDCHVKGIILCVVYSSTSENIGAECLTSVLIINYTKCTIQIHKRDTIMSFNDEDWKNVTTNLEPGDDVEIFVAFGHGLIVKETVVYLFYDKSITTEFEQSIIMEVEPSANMEVKPSEEVNVQPSPVVDVQPSPVRVEASITMETEPLGEMDVQPSPEVNRQPSPNVTVEASTNVKTDQSPKAEVHSSAIMNRSILTRIAKRICTCLCFN
;
A
#
# COMPACT_ATOMS: atom_id res chain seq x y z
N MET A 1 -0.58 50.70 -29.73
CA MET A 1 -1.16 50.58 -28.37
C MET A 1 -2.45 49.80 -28.50
N ASN A 2 -2.58 48.64 -27.87
CA ASN A 2 -3.85 47.94 -27.64
C ASN A 2 -3.79 47.45 -26.19
N SER A 3 -4.68 47.96 -25.34
CA SER A 3 -4.71 47.60 -23.92
C SER A 3 -5.54 46.34 -23.71
N SER A 4 -4.88 45.22 -23.45
CA SER A 4 -5.53 44.01 -22.95
C SER A 4 -6.13 44.29 -21.57
N SER A 5 -7.45 44.42 -21.50
CA SER A 5 -8.18 44.63 -20.25
C SER A 5 -8.06 43.42 -19.34
N SER A 6 -7.50 43.60 -18.15
CA SER A 6 -7.55 42.60 -17.08
C SER A 6 -8.99 42.41 -16.60
N SER A 7 -9.49 41.17 -16.66
CA SER A 7 -10.80 40.80 -16.14
C SER A 7 -10.77 40.75 -14.61
N SER A 8 -10.86 41.91 -13.96
CA SER A 8 -11.12 41.97 -12.52
C SER A 8 -12.51 41.44 -12.21
N ASN A 9 -12.61 40.38 -11.40
CA ASN A 9 -13.90 39.84 -10.96
C ASN A 9 -14.75 40.95 -10.30
N PRO A 10 -16.05 41.04 -10.60
CA PRO A 10 -16.93 42.04 -10.01
C PRO A 10 -16.96 41.88 -8.48
N LYS A 11 -16.72 42.99 -7.77
CA LYS A 11 -16.85 43.06 -6.31
C LYS A 11 -18.32 43.30 -5.95
N TRP A 12 -19.06 42.22 -5.77
CA TRP A 12 -20.42 42.28 -5.25
C TRP A 12 -20.43 42.90 -3.84
N ILE A 13 -21.34 43.85 -3.64
CA ILE A 13 -21.59 44.58 -2.39
C ILE A 13 -22.77 43.93 -1.62
N HIS A 14 -23.69 43.32 -2.37
CA HIS A 14 -24.85 42.59 -1.84
C HIS A 14 -24.97 41.22 -2.52
N ASP A 15 -25.55 40.27 -1.80
CA ASP A 15 -25.81 38.93 -2.34
C ASP A 15 -27.05 38.96 -3.24
N VAL A 16 -28.10 39.67 -2.78
CA VAL A 16 -29.43 39.70 -3.40
C VAL A 16 -30.00 41.11 -3.42
N PHE A 17 -30.41 41.60 -4.58
CA PHE A 17 -31.37 42.69 -4.74
C PHE A 17 -32.79 42.12 -4.87
N ILE A 18 -33.80 42.77 -4.27
CA ILE A 18 -35.22 42.42 -4.49
C ILE A 18 -35.92 43.59 -5.16
N ASN A 19 -36.44 43.35 -6.36
CA ASN A 19 -37.17 44.27 -7.22
C ASN A 19 -38.66 43.88 -7.22
N PHE A 20 -39.55 44.77 -6.75
CA PHE A 20 -40.95 44.47 -6.45
C PHE A 20 -41.79 45.76 -6.40
N ARG A 21 -43.11 45.68 -6.60
CA ARG A 21 -43.98 46.85 -6.32
C ARG A 21 -44.18 47.02 -4.82
N GLY A 22 -43.74 48.16 -4.32
CA GLY A 22 -43.76 48.52 -2.90
C GLY A 22 -45.14 48.76 -2.27
N GLU A 23 -46.20 48.86 -3.05
CA GLU A 23 -47.57 49.07 -2.57
C GLU A 23 -48.36 47.76 -2.49
N ASP A 24 -48.07 46.80 -3.38
CA ASP A 24 -48.82 45.55 -3.51
C ASP A 24 -48.43 44.53 -2.44
N ILE A 25 -47.12 44.28 -2.26
CA ILE A 25 -46.61 43.05 -1.59
C ILE A 25 -45.54 43.30 -0.51
N ARG A 26 -45.22 44.56 -0.19
CA ARG A 26 -44.15 44.98 0.74
C ARG A 26 -44.29 44.44 2.17
N LEU A 27 -45.52 44.32 2.67
CA LEU A 27 -45.84 43.93 4.05
C LEU A 27 -46.18 42.44 4.20
N GLY A 28 -46.63 41.79 3.12
CA GLY A 28 -46.85 40.34 3.05
C GLY A 28 -45.60 39.61 2.56
N PHE A 29 -45.75 38.86 1.46
CA PHE A 29 -44.72 38.01 0.82
C PHE A 29 -43.28 38.57 0.86
N ILE A 30 -43.05 39.82 0.45
CA ILE A 30 -41.69 40.40 0.42
C ILE A 30 -41.09 40.54 1.82
N SER A 31 -41.91 40.82 2.84
CA SER A 31 -41.43 40.90 4.23
C SER A 31 -41.07 39.51 4.76
N HIS A 32 -41.83 38.47 4.39
CA HIS A 32 -41.48 37.07 4.73
C HIS A 32 -40.22 36.60 3.99
N LEU A 33 -40.11 36.84 2.68
CA LEU A 33 -38.95 36.47 1.87
C LEU A 33 -37.68 37.18 2.34
N TYR A 34 -37.73 38.50 2.60
CA TYR A 34 -36.61 39.25 3.16
C TYR A 34 -36.15 38.69 4.51
N THR A 35 -37.08 38.41 5.42
CA THR A 35 -36.76 37.84 6.73
C THR A 35 -36.19 36.42 6.62
N ALA A 36 -36.72 35.58 5.72
CA ALA A 36 -36.23 34.22 5.53
C ALA A 36 -34.81 34.19 4.94
N LEU A 37 -34.53 34.96 3.89
CA LEU A 37 -33.19 35.11 3.31
C LEU A 37 -32.19 35.67 4.34
N LYS A 38 -32.58 36.68 5.12
CA LYS A 38 -31.74 37.26 6.17
C LYS A 38 -31.45 36.29 7.32
N ASN A 39 -32.43 35.48 7.71
CA ASN A 39 -32.25 34.41 8.69
C ASN A 39 -31.35 33.28 8.16
N ALA A 40 -31.33 33.07 6.83
CA ALA A 40 -30.40 32.18 6.15
C ALA A 40 -28.98 32.77 5.93
N GLY A 41 -28.71 33.98 6.46
CA GLY A 41 -27.40 34.62 6.42
C GLY A 41 -27.12 35.47 5.17
N VAL A 42 -28.09 35.64 4.27
CA VAL A 42 -27.93 36.35 3.00
C VAL A 42 -27.93 37.88 3.20
N ASN A 43 -26.95 38.57 2.61
CA ASN A 43 -26.85 40.03 2.54
C ASN A 43 -27.82 40.60 1.48
N VAL A 44 -29.10 40.68 1.86
CA VAL A 44 -30.19 41.20 1.01
C VAL A 44 -30.29 42.72 1.07
N TYR A 45 -30.17 43.38 -0.08
CA TYR A 45 -30.57 44.78 -0.26
C TYR A 45 -32.09 44.90 -0.46
N ILE A 46 -32.69 45.84 0.28
CA ILE A 46 -34.08 46.27 0.12
C ILE A 46 -34.15 47.78 0.41
N ASP A 47 -35.05 48.48 -0.28
CA ASP A 47 -35.25 49.94 -0.26
C ASP A 47 -35.66 50.57 1.10
N ARG A 48 -35.63 49.81 2.20
CA ARG A 48 -36.06 50.25 3.54
C ARG A 48 -35.08 51.21 4.24
N HIS A 49 -33.83 51.31 3.78
CA HIS A 49 -32.71 51.91 4.56
C HIS A 49 -31.78 52.85 3.78
N LEU A 50 -32.32 53.68 2.90
CA LEU A 50 -31.58 54.76 2.23
C LEU A 50 -31.13 55.85 3.23
N PRO A 51 -29.91 56.40 3.11
CA PRO A 51 -29.49 57.59 3.86
C PRO A 51 -30.41 58.79 3.56
N LYS A 52 -30.84 59.52 4.60
CA LYS A 52 -31.69 60.70 4.42
C LYS A 52 -30.89 61.85 3.80
N GLY A 53 -31.08 62.10 2.51
CA GLY A 53 -30.51 63.23 1.78
C GLY A 53 -29.77 62.87 0.48
N THR A 54 -29.77 61.61 0.05
CA THR A 54 -29.06 61.13 -1.15
C THR A 54 -29.97 60.98 -2.37
N GLU A 55 -29.37 60.89 -3.56
CA GLU A 55 -30.08 60.77 -4.83
C GLU A 55 -30.55 59.32 -5.06
N LEU A 56 -31.82 59.07 -4.75
CA LEU A 56 -32.45 57.74 -4.70
C LEU A 56 -32.26 56.89 -5.96
N ALA A 57 -32.30 57.51 -7.15
CA ALA A 57 -32.08 56.81 -8.43
C ALA A 57 -30.64 56.30 -8.60
N ARG A 58 -29.65 57.02 -8.07
CA ARG A 58 -28.23 56.69 -8.20
C ARG A 58 -27.85 55.55 -7.26
N GLU A 59 -28.35 55.57 -6.02
CA GLU A 59 -28.08 54.51 -5.04
C GLU A 59 -28.75 53.19 -5.41
N LEU A 60 -30.00 53.20 -5.92
CA LEU A 60 -30.64 52.00 -6.44
C LEU A 60 -29.89 51.42 -7.65
N SER A 61 -29.39 52.27 -8.55
CA SER A 61 -28.57 51.82 -9.70
C SER A 61 -27.28 51.13 -9.23
N GLN A 62 -26.59 51.70 -8.23
CA GLN A 62 -25.38 51.12 -7.65
C GLN A 62 -25.67 49.83 -6.85
N ALA A 63 -26.81 49.73 -6.17
CA ALA A 63 -27.23 48.53 -5.48
C ALA A 63 -27.53 47.37 -6.47
N ILE A 64 -28.17 47.66 -7.60
CA ILE A 64 -28.41 46.67 -8.67
C ILE A 64 -27.09 46.21 -9.30
N GLU A 65 -26.21 47.14 -9.69
CA GLU A 65 -24.90 46.83 -10.25
C GLU A 65 -24.01 46.03 -9.27
N GLY A 66 -24.12 46.32 -7.98
CA GLY A 66 -23.38 45.68 -6.90
C GLY A 66 -24.00 44.39 -6.35
N SER A 67 -25.09 43.85 -6.91
CA SER A 67 -25.73 42.63 -6.38
C SER A 67 -25.43 41.38 -7.22
N HIS A 68 -25.03 40.27 -6.59
CA HIS A 68 -24.75 39.02 -7.32
C HIS A 68 -26.02 38.41 -7.97
N ILE A 69 -27.14 38.45 -7.24
CA ILE A 69 -28.45 37.98 -7.72
C ILE A 69 -29.48 39.12 -7.63
N SER A 70 -30.42 39.17 -8.59
CA SER A 70 -31.61 40.02 -8.52
C SER A 70 -32.89 39.16 -8.59
N ILE A 71 -33.74 39.26 -7.56
CA ILE A 71 -35.08 38.64 -7.55
C ILE A 71 -36.08 39.67 -8.07
N ALA A 72 -36.78 39.34 -9.16
CA ALA A 72 -37.81 40.20 -9.76
C ALA A 72 -39.20 39.63 -9.46
N VAL A 73 -39.94 40.26 -8.54
CA VAL A 73 -41.25 39.79 -8.09
C VAL A 73 -42.36 40.58 -8.78
N PHE A 74 -42.97 39.93 -9.77
CA PHE A 74 -44.07 40.47 -10.56
C PHE A 74 -45.41 40.26 -9.83
N SER A 75 -46.14 41.35 -9.61
CA SER A 75 -47.53 41.39 -9.17
C SER A 75 -48.45 41.86 -10.30
N LYS A 76 -49.77 41.63 -10.21
CA LYS A 76 -50.76 42.10 -11.21
C LYS A 76 -50.55 43.56 -11.65
N ARG A 77 -50.28 44.45 -10.68
CA ARG A 77 -50.15 45.90 -10.90
C ARG A 77 -48.69 46.37 -10.90
N TYR A 78 -47.72 45.47 -11.05
CA TYR A 78 -46.28 45.79 -11.08
C TYR A 78 -45.94 46.87 -12.13
N ALA A 79 -46.55 46.75 -13.31
CA ALA A 79 -46.30 47.62 -14.44
C ALA A 79 -46.80 49.07 -14.27
N GLU A 80 -47.59 49.38 -13.22
CA GLU A 80 -47.92 50.78 -12.90
C GLU A 80 -46.68 51.57 -12.39
N SER A 81 -45.66 50.86 -11.90
CA SER A 81 -44.48 51.49 -11.30
C SER A 81 -43.35 51.70 -12.31
N SER A 82 -43.26 52.93 -12.82
CA SER A 82 -42.09 53.40 -13.59
C SER A 82 -40.74 53.27 -12.86
N TRP A 83 -40.73 53.13 -11.54
CA TRP A 83 -39.52 52.80 -10.78
C TRP A 83 -39.14 51.33 -10.98
N CYS A 84 -40.06 50.41 -10.69
CA CYS A 84 -39.84 48.97 -10.81
C CYS A 84 -39.51 48.56 -12.26
N LEU A 85 -40.08 49.23 -13.27
CA LEU A 85 -39.75 49.02 -14.68
C LEU A 85 -38.34 49.52 -15.07
N ASN A 86 -37.85 50.60 -14.45
CA ASN A 86 -36.49 51.10 -14.67
C ASN A 86 -35.44 50.27 -13.91
N GLU A 87 -35.75 49.81 -12.70
CA GLU A 87 -34.96 48.82 -11.97
C GLU A 87 -34.82 47.53 -12.77
N LEU A 88 -35.93 46.95 -13.24
CA LEU A 88 -35.93 45.72 -14.06
C LEU A 88 -35.12 45.88 -15.35
N LYS A 89 -35.25 47.03 -16.02
CA LYS A 89 -34.41 47.37 -17.18
C LYS A 89 -32.93 47.35 -16.83
N LYS A 90 -32.54 47.89 -15.66
CA LYS A 90 -31.14 47.89 -15.20
C LYS A 90 -30.66 46.50 -14.77
N ILE A 91 -31.52 45.71 -14.12
CA ILE A 91 -31.25 44.30 -13.77
C ILE A 91 -30.96 43.48 -15.04
N ILE A 92 -31.79 43.61 -16.08
CA ILE A 92 -31.58 42.90 -17.36
C ILE A 92 -30.33 43.42 -18.11
N GLU A 93 -29.96 44.69 -17.94
CA GLU A 93 -28.68 45.23 -18.42
C GLU A 93 -27.48 44.61 -17.69
N CYS A 94 -27.53 44.50 -16.36
CA CYS A 94 -26.48 43.88 -15.55
C CYS A 94 -26.39 42.35 -15.73
N HIS A 95 -27.52 41.67 -15.94
CA HIS A 95 -27.57 40.26 -16.33
C HIS A 95 -26.77 39.99 -17.61
N ARG A 96 -27.00 40.80 -18.65
CA ARG A 96 -26.31 40.71 -19.95
C ARG A 96 -24.83 41.09 -19.87
N ASN A 97 -24.51 42.17 -19.18
CA ASN A 97 -23.18 42.80 -19.26
C ASN A 97 -22.21 42.33 -18.16
N HIS A 98 -22.72 41.90 -17.01
CA HIS A 98 -21.94 41.56 -15.81
C HIS A 98 -22.21 40.14 -15.28
N GLY A 99 -23.08 39.37 -15.95
CA GLY A 99 -23.38 37.98 -15.57
C GLY A 99 -24.24 37.82 -14.31
N GLN A 100 -24.87 38.91 -13.81
CA GLN A 100 -25.75 38.88 -12.65
C GLN A 100 -26.87 37.83 -12.83
N VAL A 101 -27.12 37.00 -11.82
CA VAL A 101 -28.19 36.00 -11.88
C VAL A 101 -29.54 36.68 -11.65
N VAL A 102 -30.55 36.35 -12.45
CA VAL A 102 -31.91 36.89 -12.29
C VAL A 102 -32.89 35.77 -12.01
N VAL A 103 -33.73 35.93 -10.98
CA VAL A 103 -34.75 34.97 -10.56
C VAL A 103 -36.12 35.64 -10.59
N PRO A 104 -36.95 35.37 -11.61
CA PRO A 104 -38.31 35.89 -11.66
C PRO A 104 -39.24 35.11 -10.72
N VAL A 105 -40.15 35.82 -10.06
CA VAL A 105 -41.22 35.27 -9.22
C VAL A 105 -42.53 35.90 -9.67
N PHE A 106 -43.49 35.09 -10.07
CA PHE A 106 -44.81 35.49 -10.54
C PHE A 106 -45.79 35.34 -9.37
N TYR A 107 -46.16 36.47 -8.78
CA TYR A 107 -47.02 36.57 -7.61
C TYR A 107 -48.43 37.01 -8.04
N ASP A 108 -49.37 36.06 -8.04
CA ASP A 108 -50.77 36.29 -8.41
C ASP A 108 -50.93 36.90 -9.84
N VAL A 109 -49.99 36.63 -10.75
CA VAL A 109 -50.01 37.06 -12.15
C VAL A 109 -49.50 35.93 -13.05
N ASP A 110 -50.10 35.75 -14.23
CA ASP A 110 -49.69 34.69 -15.15
C ASP A 110 -48.35 35.06 -15.85
N PRO A 111 -47.36 34.14 -15.93
CA PRO A 111 -46.09 34.42 -16.61
C PRO A 111 -46.22 34.88 -18.06
N SER A 112 -47.28 34.46 -18.77
CA SER A 112 -47.57 34.86 -20.15
C SER A 112 -48.09 36.28 -20.27
N GLU A 113 -48.83 36.80 -19.28
CA GLU A 113 -49.22 38.22 -19.23
C GLU A 113 -47.98 39.11 -19.12
N VAL A 114 -47.04 38.76 -18.25
CA VAL A 114 -45.76 39.48 -18.09
C VAL A 114 -44.90 39.34 -19.36
N ARG A 115 -44.83 38.15 -19.97
CA ARG A 115 -44.02 37.85 -21.16
C ARG A 115 -44.47 38.57 -22.43
N HIS A 116 -45.80 38.68 -22.62
CA HIS A 116 -46.39 39.27 -23.83
C HIS A 116 -46.97 40.68 -23.60
N GLN A 117 -47.01 41.15 -22.36
CA GLN A 117 -47.63 42.43 -21.95
C GLN A 117 -49.08 42.58 -22.45
N ASN A 118 -49.85 41.52 -22.21
CA ASN A 118 -51.29 41.40 -22.46
C ASN A 118 -52.09 41.60 -21.16
N GLY A 119 -53.42 41.52 -21.25
CA GLY A 119 -54.31 41.70 -20.09
C GLY A 119 -54.17 43.07 -19.43
N ASP A 120 -54.54 43.15 -18.15
CA ASP A 120 -54.45 44.37 -17.35
C ASP A 120 -52.99 44.82 -17.14
N PHE A 121 -52.06 43.86 -16.98
CA PHE A 121 -50.62 44.14 -16.91
C PHE A 121 -50.12 44.93 -18.14
N GLY A 122 -50.63 44.59 -19.32
CA GLY A 122 -50.40 45.30 -20.57
C GLY A 122 -51.04 46.69 -20.65
N ILE A 123 -52.20 46.90 -20.00
CA ILE A 123 -52.86 48.20 -19.90
C ILE A 123 -52.02 49.12 -19.00
N TYR A 124 -51.72 48.68 -17.78
CA TYR A 124 -50.90 49.42 -16.82
C TYR A 124 -49.57 49.90 -17.41
N LEU A 125 -48.85 49.02 -18.14
CA LEU A 125 -47.60 49.39 -18.82
C LEU A 125 -47.78 50.55 -19.82
N ARG A 126 -48.88 50.55 -20.59
CA ARG A 126 -49.16 51.59 -21.59
C ARG A 126 -49.53 52.91 -20.91
N ASP A 127 -50.30 52.86 -19.84
CA ASP A 127 -50.81 54.07 -19.19
C ASP A 127 -49.72 54.75 -18.33
N THR A 128 -48.89 53.97 -17.63
CA THR A 128 -47.68 54.50 -16.96
C THR A 128 -46.68 55.11 -17.94
N VAL A 129 -46.56 54.57 -19.16
CA VAL A 129 -45.73 55.18 -20.22
C VAL A 129 -46.31 56.55 -20.62
N LYS A 130 -47.64 56.68 -20.81
CA LYS A 130 -48.27 57.98 -21.11
C LYS A 130 -48.04 58.96 -19.95
N GLU A 131 -48.47 58.62 -18.74
CA GLU A 131 -48.40 59.50 -17.56
C GLU A 131 -46.99 60.03 -17.28
N LYS A 132 -45.94 59.25 -17.58
CA LYS A 132 -44.54 59.66 -17.39
C LYS A 132 -43.92 60.44 -18.54
N TYR A 133 -44.48 60.36 -19.76
CA TYR A 133 -43.80 60.81 -20.98
C TYR A 133 -44.65 61.65 -21.95
N ILE A 134 -45.90 61.99 -21.61
CA ILE A 134 -46.80 62.91 -22.35
C ILE A 134 -46.07 64.14 -22.91
N ASP A 135 -45.31 64.87 -22.08
CA ASP A 135 -44.64 66.12 -22.47
C ASP A 135 -43.32 65.92 -23.25
N SER A 136 -42.96 64.68 -23.60
CA SER A 136 -41.60 64.32 -24.03
C SER A 136 -41.45 63.80 -25.48
N GLY A 137 -42.57 63.76 -26.23
CA GLY A 137 -42.63 63.38 -27.65
C GLY A 137 -42.83 61.88 -27.89
N GLU A 138 -43.59 61.53 -28.93
CA GLU A 138 -43.98 60.15 -29.25
C GLU A 138 -42.76 59.23 -29.44
N GLU A 139 -41.73 59.67 -30.18
CA GLU A 139 -40.50 58.89 -30.41
C GLU A 139 -39.83 58.46 -29.09
N ARG A 140 -39.80 59.34 -28.09
CA ARG A 140 -39.17 59.08 -26.79
C ARG A 140 -40.04 58.17 -25.92
N MET A 141 -41.35 58.35 -26.00
CA MET A 141 -42.35 57.52 -25.34
C MET A 141 -42.33 56.08 -25.87
N GLU A 142 -42.28 55.90 -27.19
CA GLU A 142 -42.17 54.59 -27.83
C GLU A 142 -40.79 53.94 -27.62
N TYR A 143 -39.70 54.72 -27.64
CA TYR A 143 -38.37 54.21 -27.26
C TYR A 143 -38.35 53.65 -25.83
N MET A 144 -38.94 54.35 -24.86
CA MET A 144 -39.01 53.86 -23.47
C MET A 144 -39.93 52.65 -23.32
N LEU A 145 -41.10 52.64 -23.97
CA LEU A 145 -41.99 51.48 -24.02
C LEU A 145 -41.30 50.24 -24.60
N SER A 146 -40.53 50.42 -25.69
CA SER A 146 -39.74 49.36 -26.31
C SER A 146 -38.68 48.79 -25.35
N LYS A 147 -37.97 49.65 -24.61
CA LYS A 147 -36.99 49.19 -23.58
C LYS A 147 -37.65 48.45 -22.42
N TRP A 148 -38.80 48.92 -21.91
CA TRP A 148 -39.51 48.25 -20.81
C TRP A 148 -40.15 46.92 -21.24
N ARG A 149 -40.79 46.85 -22.41
CA ARG A 149 -41.26 45.59 -23.02
C ARG A 149 -40.12 44.59 -23.17
N SER A 150 -38.98 45.03 -23.72
CA SER A 150 -37.80 44.19 -23.90
C SER A 150 -37.26 43.63 -22.57
N ALA A 151 -37.27 44.41 -21.49
CA ALA A 151 -36.86 43.94 -20.16
C ALA A 151 -37.87 42.92 -19.58
N LEU A 152 -39.18 43.21 -19.66
CA LEU A 152 -40.26 42.34 -19.18
C LEU A 152 -40.27 40.99 -19.89
N THR A 153 -40.24 40.97 -21.23
CA THR A 153 -40.21 39.71 -22.01
C THR A 153 -38.96 38.89 -21.71
N GLN A 154 -37.80 39.51 -21.47
CA GLN A 154 -36.59 38.77 -21.09
C GLN A 154 -36.69 38.17 -19.70
N ALA A 155 -37.09 38.96 -18.69
CA ALA A 155 -37.27 38.48 -17.34
C ALA A 155 -38.28 37.33 -17.28
N ALA A 156 -39.40 37.44 -18.02
CA ALA A 156 -40.42 36.40 -18.11
C ALA A 156 -40.10 35.25 -19.07
N ASN A 157 -38.94 35.28 -19.76
CA ASN A 157 -38.41 34.14 -20.53
C ASN A 157 -37.41 33.30 -19.70
N LEU A 158 -36.94 33.79 -18.56
CA LEU A 158 -36.15 33.00 -17.61
C LEU A 158 -37.07 32.04 -16.83
N SER A 159 -36.54 30.89 -16.44
CA SER A 159 -37.23 29.97 -15.54
C SER A 159 -37.39 30.60 -14.15
N GLY A 160 -38.60 30.55 -13.60
CA GLY A 160 -38.95 31.21 -12.35
C GLY A 160 -40.01 30.48 -11.55
N TRP A 161 -40.39 31.10 -10.43
CA TRP A 161 -41.36 30.56 -9.49
C TRP A 161 -42.74 31.18 -9.71
N ASP A 162 -43.79 30.39 -9.72
CA ASP A 162 -45.19 30.85 -9.84
C ASP A 162 -45.98 30.42 -8.60
N VAL A 163 -46.56 31.41 -7.91
CA VAL A 163 -47.36 31.19 -6.69
C VAL A 163 -48.51 30.22 -6.92
N ASN A 164 -49.13 30.25 -8.11
CA ASN A 164 -50.31 29.45 -8.42
C ASN A 164 -50.01 27.93 -8.49
N ASN A 165 -48.73 27.57 -8.70
CA ASN A 165 -48.26 26.19 -8.71
C ASN A 165 -47.79 25.70 -7.32
N CYS A 166 -47.82 26.56 -6.30
CA CYS A 166 -47.37 26.27 -4.94
C CYS A 166 -48.57 26.06 -3.99
N ARG A 167 -48.43 25.17 -2.99
CA ARG A 167 -49.54 24.89 -2.07
C ARG A 167 -49.81 26.00 -1.06
N ASN A 168 -48.79 26.82 -0.76
CA ASN A 168 -48.84 27.94 0.18
C ASN A 168 -47.59 28.84 0.00
N GLU A 169 -47.66 30.09 0.44
CA GLU A 169 -46.56 31.05 0.34
C GLU A 169 -45.31 30.66 1.16
N ALA A 170 -45.46 29.98 2.29
CA ALA A 170 -44.32 29.65 3.17
C ALA A 170 -43.41 28.58 2.55
N GLU A 171 -44.00 27.56 1.94
CA GLU A 171 -43.31 26.54 1.14
C GLU A 171 -42.58 27.15 -0.05
N LEU A 172 -43.21 28.10 -0.77
CA LEU A 172 -42.56 28.87 -1.83
C LEU A 172 -41.40 29.73 -1.33
N VAL A 173 -41.57 30.46 -0.22
CA VAL A 173 -40.48 31.26 0.37
C VAL A 173 -39.31 30.37 0.76
N GLN A 174 -39.54 29.17 1.31
CA GLN A 174 -38.47 28.22 1.58
C GLN A 174 -37.78 27.74 0.29
N GLN A 175 -38.54 27.37 -0.74
CA GLN A 175 -37.99 26.95 -2.04
C GLN A 175 -37.14 28.03 -2.70
N ILE A 176 -37.57 29.31 -2.68
CA ILE A 176 -36.78 30.44 -3.17
C ILE A 176 -35.51 30.62 -2.32
N VAL A 177 -35.58 30.51 -0.99
CA VAL A 177 -34.39 30.63 -0.12
C VAL A 177 -33.38 29.52 -0.42
N GLU A 178 -33.82 28.27 -0.59
CA GLU A 178 -32.95 27.15 -0.94
C GLU A 178 -32.31 27.34 -2.33
N ASP A 179 -33.09 27.71 -3.34
CA ASP A 179 -32.63 28.04 -4.69
C ASP A 179 -31.56 29.16 -4.67
N ILE A 180 -31.84 30.26 -4.00
CA ILE A 180 -30.92 31.39 -3.84
C ILE A 180 -29.63 30.99 -3.11
N LEU A 181 -29.70 30.19 -2.04
CA LEU A 181 -28.52 29.66 -1.37
C LEU A 181 -27.67 28.77 -2.28
N THR A 182 -28.28 27.95 -3.15
CA THR A 182 -27.52 27.13 -4.12
C THR A 182 -26.81 27.97 -5.20
N LYS A 183 -27.37 29.13 -5.55
CA LYS A 183 -26.85 30.10 -6.53
C LYS A 183 -25.80 31.05 -5.95
N LEU A 184 -25.80 31.27 -4.63
CA LEU A 184 -24.82 32.10 -3.91
C LEU A 184 -23.59 31.31 -3.42
N ASP A 185 -23.69 29.97 -3.30
CA ASP A 185 -22.68 29.05 -2.77
C ASP A 185 -22.10 29.38 -1.37
N ILE A 186 -22.82 30.20 -0.58
CA ILE A 186 -22.44 30.66 0.78
C ILE A 186 -22.11 29.52 1.77
N ALA A 187 -22.47 28.27 1.46
CA ALA A 187 -22.26 27.10 2.32
C ALA A 187 -21.02 26.26 1.98
N SER A 188 -20.24 26.58 0.95
CA SER A 188 -19.05 25.79 0.58
C SER A 188 -17.84 26.10 1.48
N LEU A 189 -17.14 25.05 1.92
CA LEU A 189 -15.90 25.18 2.68
C LEU A 189 -14.75 25.51 1.72
N SER A 190 -13.87 26.46 2.07
CA SER A 190 -12.64 26.69 1.31
C SER A 190 -11.76 25.43 1.36
N VAL A 191 -11.49 24.86 0.18
CA VAL A 191 -10.81 23.55 0.03
C VAL A 191 -9.30 23.72 -0.12
N THR A 192 -8.87 24.50 -1.13
CA THR A 192 -7.47 24.84 -1.47
C THR A 192 -7.49 25.95 -2.53
N GLU A 193 -6.38 26.68 -2.71
CA GLU A 193 -6.18 27.61 -3.84
C GLU A 193 -6.13 26.87 -5.19
N PHE A 194 -5.55 25.65 -5.21
CA PHE A 194 -5.29 24.87 -6.43
C PHE A 194 -5.75 23.41 -6.27
N PRO A 195 -6.93 23.02 -6.78
CA PRO A 195 -7.56 21.71 -6.54
C PRO A 195 -7.03 20.57 -7.44
N VAL A 196 -5.71 20.47 -7.61
CA VAL A 196 -5.06 19.47 -8.48
C VAL A 196 -5.35 18.04 -8.00
N GLY A 197 -5.78 17.17 -8.93
CA GLY A 197 -5.97 15.74 -8.68
C GLY A 197 -7.11 15.35 -7.72
N LEU A 198 -7.91 16.30 -7.22
CA LEU A 198 -8.90 16.00 -6.17
C LEU A 198 -10.11 15.20 -6.66
N GLU A 199 -10.65 15.48 -7.87
CA GLU A 199 -11.95 14.93 -8.29
C GLU A 199 -11.93 13.39 -8.38
N SER A 200 -10.85 12.77 -8.86
CA SER A 200 -10.71 11.30 -8.90
C SER A 200 -10.71 10.65 -7.52
N ARG A 201 -10.07 11.30 -6.53
CA ARG A 201 -10.00 10.87 -5.13
C ARG A 201 -11.36 11.04 -4.43
N VAL A 202 -12.10 12.09 -4.78
CA VAL A 202 -13.44 12.38 -4.24
C VAL A 202 -14.48 11.45 -4.84
N GLN A 203 -14.55 11.33 -6.17
CA GLN A 203 -15.57 10.60 -6.92
C GLN A 203 -15.71 9.14 -6.47
N HIS A 204 -14.59 8.43 -6.29
CA HIS A 204 -14.58 7.06 -5.76
C HIS A 204 -15.25 6.92 -4.38
N ILE A 205 -15.18 7.95 -3.53
CA ILE A 205 -15.84 7.97 -2.21
C ILE A 205 -17.31 8.37 -2.35
N ILE A 206 -17.67 9.23 -3.31
CA ILE A 206 -19.07 9.59 -3.61
C ILE A 206 -19.84 8.36 -4.12
N GLU A 207 -19.26 7.58 -5.03
CA GLU A 207 -19.87 6.36 -5.56
C GLU A 207 -20.21 5.35 -4.44
N PHE A 208 -19.31 5.15 -3.48
CA PHE A 208 -19.56 4.30 -2.31
C PHE A 208 -20.69 4.81 -1.40
N ILE A 209 -20.87 6.13 -1.30
CA ILE A 209 -21.96 6.77 -0.55
C ILE A 209 -23.30 6.62 -1.28
N GLU A 210 -23.30 6.71 -2.61
CA GLU A 210 -24.52 6.72 -3.42
C GLU A 210 -25.06 5.31 -3.72
N ASN A 211 -24.19 4.30 -3.80
CA ASN A 211 -24.56 2.93 -4.16
C ASN A 211 -25.53 2.22 -3.17
N GLU A 212 -25.58 2.59 -1.88
CA GLU A 212 -26.53 2.02 -0.91
C GLU A 212 -27.10 3.09 0.03
N SER A 213 -28.04 3.88 -0.47
CA SER A 213 -28.67 5.01 0.25
C SER A 213 -29.50 4.65 1.50
N SER A 214 -29.64 3.37 1.82
CA SER A 214 -30.52 2.85 2.88
C SER A 214 -29.82 2.60 4.24
N GLN A 215 -28.49 2.59 4.30
CA GLN A 215 -27.75 2.33 5.55
C GLN A 215 -27.05 3.58 6.09
N VAL A 216 -26.55 3.52 7.33
CA VAL A 216 -25.60 4.51 7.84
C VAL A 216 -24.20 4.12 7.32
N ARG A 217 -23.48 5.05 6.69
CA ARG A 217 -22.11 4.85 6.23
C ARG A 217 -21.10 5.49 7.17
N ILE A 218 -20.06 4.76 7.53
CA ILE A 218 -18.91 5.23 8.30
C ILE A 218 -17.66 5.09 7.41
N ILE A 219 -17.01 6.21 7.10
CA ILE A 219 -15.89 6.30 6.16
C ILE A 219 -14.66 6.81 6.91
N GLY A 220 -13.58 6.03 6.90
CA GLY A 220 -12.31 6.38 7.50
C GLY A 220 -11.29 6.81 6.46
N ILE A 221 -10.82 8.05 6.50
CA ILE A 221 -9.76 8.58 5.64
C ILE A 221 -8.44 8.56 6.41
N TRP A 222 -7.51 7.70 5.99
CA TRP A 222 -6.25 7.43 6.69
C TRP A 222 -5.01 7.75 5.83
N GLY A 223 -3.94 8.21 6.47
CA GLY A 223 -2.64 8.38 5.83
C GLY A 223 -1.71 9.37 6.55
N MET A 224 -0.54 9.55 5.98
CA MET A 224 0.56 10.39 6.49
C MET A 224 0.16 11.85 6.78
N GLY A 225 0.91 12.54 7.66
CA GLY A 225 0.79 14.00 7.81
C GLY A 225 1.03 14.72 6.46
N GLY A 226 0.23 15.74 6.14
CA GLY A 226 0.35 16.50 4.89
C GLY A 226 -0.21 15.84 3.61
N SER A 227 -0.75 14.62 3.68
CA SER A 227 -1.29 13.85 2.52
C SER A 227 -2.65 14.32 1.97
N GLY A 228 -3.09 15.56 2.24
CA GLY A 228 -4.35 16.10 1.69
C GLY A 228 -5.66 15.52 2.26
N LYS A 229 -5.63 14.87 3.43
CA LYS A 229 -6.83 14.29 4.08
C LYS A 229 -7.95 15.31 4.30
N THR A 230 -7.67 16.40 5.01
CA THR A 230 -8.61 17.50 5.30
C THR A 230 -9.17 18.09 4.01
N THR A 231 -8.30 18.33 3.01
CA THR A 231 -8.66 18.81 1.66
C THR A 231 -9.66 17.88 0.98
N THR A 232 -9.41 16.56 1.02
CA THR A 232 -10.30 15.53 0.46
C THR A 232 -11.64 15.51 1.18
N ALA A 233 -11.64 15.57 2.52
CA ALA A 233 -12.85 15.60 3.33
C ALA A 233 -13.70 16.87 3.10
N LYS A 234 -13.07 18.05 2.95
CA LYS A 234 -13.75 19.30 2.59
C LYS A 234 -14.36 19.23 1.19
N ALA A 235 -13.65 18.67 0.21
CA ALA A 235 -14.16 18.46 -1.14
C ALA A 235 -15.38 17.51 -1.17
N ILE A 236 -15.31 16.37 -0.47
CA ILE A 236 -16.46 15.46 -0.30
C ILE A 236 -17.65 16.18 0.34
N TYR A 237 -17.41 16.89 1.45
CA TYR A 237 -18.46 17.65 2.14
C TYR A 237 -19.13 18.66 1.20
N ASN A 238 -18.36 19.47 0.48
CA ASN A 238 -18.90 20.41 -0.51
C ASN A 238 -19.76 19.71 -1.57
N ARG A 239 -19.35 18.51 -2.04
CA ARG A 239 -20.08 17.73 -3.05
C ARG A 239 -21.43 17.18 -2.56
N ILE A 240 -21.56 16.78 -1.29
CA ILE A 240 -22.75 16.07 -0.78
C ILE A 240 -23.57 16.78 0.29
N HIS A 241 -23.05 17.80 1.00
CA HIS A 241 -23.73 18.40 2.16
C HIS A 241 -25.14 18.94 1.86
N ARG A 242 -25.40 19.35 0.62
CA ARG A 242 -26.73 19.81 0.16
C ARG A 242 -27.80 18.69 0.24
N LYS A 243 -27.40 17.40 0.28
CA LYS A 243 -28.28 16.22 0.44
C LYS A 243 -28.69 15.92 1.90
N PHE A 244 -28.33 16.78 2.85
CA PHE A 244 -28.52 16.61 4.30
C PHE A 244 -28.98 17.91 4.96
N VAL A 245 -29.97 17.81 5.85
CA VAL A 245 -30.47 18.93 6.67
C VAL A 245 -29.59 19.07 7.91
N ASP A 246 -29.53 18.04 8.75
CA ASP A 246 -28.62 17.95 9.88
C ASP A 246 -27.18 17.69 9.37
N ARG A 247 -26.32 18.72 9.38
CA ARG A 247 -24.96 18.62 8.85
C ARG A 247 -23.93 19.38 9.69
N SER A 248 -22.72 18.85 9.79
CA SER A 248 -21.61 19.51 10.50
C SER A 248 -20.24 19.02 10.02
N PHE A 249 -19.32 19.97 9.84
CA PHE A 249 -17.89 19.71 9.67
C PHE A 249 -17.15 20.21 10.92
N ILE A 250 -16.48 19.31 11.63
CA ILE A 250 -15.68 19.63 12.82
C ILE A 250 -14.20 19.53 12.44
N GLU A 251 -13.56 20.68 12.26
CA GLU A 251 -12.18 20.80 11.78
C GLU A 251 -11.15 20.71 12.94
N ASN A 252 -10.00 20.08 12.68
CA ASN A 252 -8.85 19.99 13.61
C ASN A 252 -9.21 19.53 15.05
N VAL A 253 -9.95 18.42 15.17
CA VAL A 253 -10.43 17.85 16.46
C VAL A 253 -9.30 17.67 17.47
N ARG A 254 -8.13 17.16 17.03
CA ARG A 254 -6.92 17.08 17.87
C ARG A 254 -6.53 18.44 18.45
N GLU A 255 -6.36 19.45 17.60
CA GLU A 255 -5.80 20.73 18.01
C GLU A 255 -6.72 21.49 18.98
N ALA A 256 -8.03 21.43 18.76
CA ALA A 256 -9.02 21.98 19.70
C ALA A 256 -8.97 21.28 21.07
N CYS A 257 -8.74 19.97 21.10
CA CYS A 257 -8.59 19.21 22.35
C CYS A 257 -7.24 19.43 23.05
N GLU A 258 -6.18 19.74 22.31
CA GLU A 258 -4.83 19.97 22.84
C GLU A 258 -4.64 21.41 23.35
N LYS A 259 -5.31 22.41 22.73
CA LYS A 259 -5.20 23.82 23.12
C LYS A 259 -6.07 24.20 24.32
N GLU A 260 -7.21 23.54 24.54
CA GLU A 260 -8.18 23.94 25.56
C GLU A 260 -8.52 22.84 26.56
N ASN A 261 -8.45 23.18 27.86
CA ASN A 261 -8.94 22.34 28.97
C ASN A 261 -10.45 21.99 28.88
N ARG A 262 -11.19 22.58 27.94
CA ARG A 262 -12.60 22.28 27.62
C ARG A 262 -12.83 21.97 26.13
N GLY A 263 -11.78 21.70 25.34
CA GLY A 263 -11.89 21.55 23.88
C GLY A 263 -13.00 20.60 23.42
N ILE A 264 -13.13 19.41 24.03
CA ILE A 264 -14.22 18.47 23.72
C ILE A 264 -15.60 19.09 23.97
N ILE A 265 -15.78 19.86 25.03
CA ILE A 265 -17.05 20.55 25.33
C ILE A 265 -17.32 21.63 24.26
N HIS A 266 -16.31 22.39 23.85
CA HIS A 266 -16.45 23.38 22.79
C HIS A 266 -16.83 22.73 21.44
N LEU A 267 -16.21 21.61 21.08
CA LEU A 267 -16.56 20.84 19.87
C LEU A 267 -17.99 20.27 19.94
N GLN A 268 -18.46 19.86 21.13
CA GLN A 268 -19.86 19.45 21.32
C GLN A 268 -20.83 20.64 21.21
N GLU A 269 -20.49 21.82 21.76
CA GLU A 269 -21.29 23.04 21.62
C GLU A 269 -21.36 23.50 20.15
N GLN A 270 -20.24 23.45 19.42
CA GLN A 270 -20.15 23.72 17.99
C GLN A 270 -21.07 22.76 17.21
N LEU A 271 -20.93 21.45 17.44
CA LEU A 271 -21.74 20.42 16.79
C LEU A 271 -23.24 20.62 17.03
N LEU A 272 -23.65 20.88 18.27
CA LEU A 272 -25.06 21.20 18.57
C LEU A 272 -25.51 22.49 17.87
N SER A 273 -24.68 23.53 17.84
CA SER A 273 -25.05 24.81 17.23
C SER A 273 -25.23 24.72 15.71
N ASN A 274 -24.42 23.90 15.02
CA ASN A 274 -24.54 23.63 13.58
C ASN A 274 -25.83 22.88 13.20
N ILE A 275 -26.38 22.08 14.13
CA ILE A 275 -27.57 21.25 13.90
C ILE A 275 -28.85 21.97 14.33
N LEU A 276 -28.81 22.66 15.48
CA LEU A 276 -29.98 23.31 16.08
C LEU A 276 -30.14 24.79 15.68
N ASN A 277 -29.14 25.38 15.00
CA ASN A 277 -29.04 26.81 14.72
C ASN A 277 -29.16 27.72 15.96
N THR A 278 -28.85 27.17 17.15
CA THR A 278 -28.96 27.85 18.45
C THR A 278 -27.75 27.57 19.33
N LYS A 279 -27.31 28.57 20.10
CA LYS A 279 -26.15 28.48 21.01
C LYS A 279 -26.53 27.80 22.33
N GLU A 280 -26.56 26.48 22.33
CA GLU A 280 -26.62 25.68 23.56
C GLU A 280 -25.30 25.76 24.36
N LYS A 281 -25.40 25.72 25.69
CA LYS A 281 -24.24 25.56 26.59
C LYS A 281 -24.19 24.15 27.16
N ILE A 282 -22.99 23.61 27.31
CA ILE A 282 -22.71 22.27 27.83
C ILE A 282 -21.81 22.37 29.06
N TYR A 283 -22.27 21.80 30.17
CA TYR A 283 -21.55 21.88 31.45
C TYR A 283 -20.56 20.73 31.67
N ASN A 284 -20.77 19.58 31.02
CA ASN A 284 -19.83 18.45 31.02
C ASN A 284 -20.03 17.57 29.78
N ILE A 285 -18.98 16.79 29.46
CA ILE A 285 -18.90 15.97 28.24
C ILE A 285 -20.03 14.94 28.14
N ALA A 286 -20.41 14.30 29.25
CA ALA A 286 -21.43 13.24 29.26
C ALA A 286 -22.84 13.77 28.94
N LEU A 287 -23.20 14.95 29.46
CA LEU A 287 -24.44 15.64 29.09
C LEU A 287 -24.44 16.06 27.63
N GLY A 288 -23.30 16.55 27.12
CA GLY A 288 -23.13 16.88 25.70
C GLY A 288 -23.35 15.67 24.79
N THR A 289 -22.66 14.55 25.07
CA THR A 289 -22.82 13.29 24.32
C THR A 289 -24.26 12.80 24.33
N THR A 290 -24.93 12.83 25.49
CA THR A 290 -26.33 12.39 25.64
C THR A 290 -27.30 13.29 24.85
N LYS A 291 -27.05 14.60 24.80
CA LYS A 291 -27.82 15.53 23.94
C LYS A 291 -27.62 15.21 22.46
N ILE A 292 -26.38 15.01 22.02
CA ILE A 292 -26.02 14.71 20.63
C ILE A 292 -26.65 13.38 20.18
N GLU A 293 -26.55 12.32 21.00
CA GLU A 293 -27.22 11.02 20.77
C GLU A 293 -28.74 11.20 20.57
N LYS A 294 -29.40 11.99 21.43
CA LYS A 294 -30.84 12.23 21.36
C LYS A 294 -31.27 13.04 20.12
N ILE A 295 -30.41 13.92 19.60
CA ILE A 295 -30.70 14.79 18.46
C ILE A 295 -30.51 14.06 17.13
N PHE A 296 -29.48 13.20 17.03
CA PHE A 296 -29.26 12.38 15.83
C PHE A 296 -30.13 11.11 15.76
N TRP A 297 -30.80 10.73 16.85
CA TRP A 297 -31.62 9.51 16.92
C TRP A 297 -32.63 9.42 15.76
N GLY A 298 -32.38 8.51 14.82
CA GLY A 298 -33.23 8.30 13.63
C GLY A 298 -33.21 9.42 12.58
N LYS A 299 -32.40 10.48 12.75
CA LYS A 299 -32.26 11.57 11.77
C LYS A 299 -31.21 11.26 10.70
N LYS A 300 -31.49 11.62 9.44
CA LYS A 300 -30.51 11.53 8.34
C LYS A 300 -29.50 12.70 8.42
N ALA A 301 -28.25 12.40 8.74
CA ALA A 301 -27.22 13.42 9.00
C ALA A 301 -25.91 13.22 8.23
N LEU A 302 -25.15 14.30 8.05
CA LEU A 302 -23.75 14.29 7.58
C LEU A 302 -22.83 14.87 8.65
N LEU A 303 -21.92 14.06 9.17
CA LEU A 303 -20.91 14.49 10.15
C LEU A 303 -19.50 14.21 9.64
N VAL A 304 -18.64 15.22 9.67
CA VAL A 304 -17.20 15.07 9.38
C VAL A 304 -16.38 15.45 10.62
N LEU A 305 -15.44 14.57 11.01
CA LEU A 305 -14.50 14.77 12.13
C LEU A 305 -13.07 14.72 11.59
N ASP A 306 -12.34 15.84 11.63
CA ASP A 306 -11.02 15.98 10.98
C ASP A 306 -9.83 15.99 11.96
N ASP A 307 -8.68 15.41 11.55
CA ASP A 307 -7.44 15.19 12.33
C ASP A 307 -7.72 14.65 13.75
N VAL A 308 -8.41 13.50 13.83
CA VAL A 308 -8.70 12.82 15.11
C VAL A 308 -7.53 11.93 15.55
N THR A 309 -7.19 11.92 16.85
CA THR A 309 -6.06 11.15 17.41
C THR A 309 -6.39 10.16 18.52
N THR A 310 -7.60 10.17 19.07
CA THR A 310 -8.02 9.26 20.14
C THR A 310 -9.45 8.77 19.97
N PHE A 311 -9.73 7.56 20.46
CA PHE A 311 -11.07 6.97 20.39
C PHE A 311 -12.08 7.67 21.33
N GLU A 312 -11.61 8.35 22.39
CA GLU A 312 -12.48 9.12 23.30
C GLU A 312 -12.97 10.45 22.70
N GLN A 313 -12.20 11.09 21.82
CA GLN A 313 -12.70 12.20 20.98
C GLN A 313 -13.88 11.75 20.11
N ILE A 314 -13.76 10.55 19.51
CA ILE A 314 -14.84 9.99 18.69
C ILE A 314 -16.05 9.66 19.57
N LYS A 315 -15.87 8.97 20.70
CA LYS A 315 -16.98 8.64 21.61
C LYS A 315 -17.73 9.86 22.14
N SER A 316 -17.04 10.96 22.42
CA SER A 316 -17.64 12.15 22.99
C SER A 316 -18.45 12.96 21.97
N LEU A 317 -18.07 12.95 20.69
CA LEU A 317 -18.79 13.60 19.60
C LEU A 317 -19.82 12.68 18.91
N CYS A 318 -19.56 11.37 18.84
CA CYS A 318 -20.44 10.35 18.28
C CYS A 318 -20.15 8.97 18.90
N ARG A 319 -20.81 8.66 20.02
CA ARG A 319 -20.60 7.42 20.79
C ARG A 319 -21.00 6.13 20.05
N ASN A 320 -22.06 6.21 19.25
CA ASN A 320 -22.56 5.10 18.46
C ASN A 320 -23.20 5.62 17.16
N PRO A 321 -22.47 5.61 16.03
CA PRO A 321 -22.99 6.06 14.75
C PRO A 321 -24.25 5.31 14.29
N LYS A 322 -24.48 4.08 14.78
CA LYS A 322 -25.67 3.27 14.44
C LYS A 322 -26.98 3.77 15.04
N LEU A 323 -26.97 4.87 15.80
CA LEU A 323 -28.17 5.58 16.25
C LEU A 323 -28.68 6.60 15.22
N PHE A 324 -27.87 6.92 14.20
CA PHE A 324 -28.25 7.84 13.14
C PHE A 324 -29.31 7.22 12.23
N GLY A 325 -30.11 8.04 11.56
CA GLY A 325 -31.12 7.61 10.61
C GLY A 325 -30.54 7.00 9.33
N MET A 326 -31.35 6.22 8.62
CA MET A 326 -30.98 5.59 7.34
C MET A 326 -30.49 6.62 6.32
N GLY A 327 -29.42 6.29 5.59
CA GLY A 327 -28.77 7.20 4.63
C GLY A 327 -27.90 8.29 5.26
N SER A 328 -27.54 8.19 6.54
CA SER A 328 -26.57 9.10 7.18
C SER A 328 -25.13 8.75 6.83
N VAL A 329 -24.24 9.75 6.88
CA VAL A 329 -22.81 9.59 6.58
C VAL A 329 -21.95 10.20 7.69
N LEU A 330 -21.02 9.40 8.22
CA LEU A 330 -19.96 9.82 9.13
C LEU A 330 -18.60 9.66 8.43
N ILE A 331 -17.86 10.76 8.29
CA ILE A 331 -16.48 10.75 7.76
C ILE A 331 -15.53 11.08 8.91
N VAL A 332 -14.48 10.28 9.09
CA VAL A 332 -13.42 10.52 10.09
C VAL A 332 -12.07 10.55 9.39
N THR A 333 -11.32 11.65 9.52
CA THR A 333 -9.93 11.71 9.04
C THR A 333 -8.95 11.51 10.20
N THR A 334 -7.89 10.73 9.96
CA THR A 334 -6.89 10.44 10.99
C THR A 334 -5.54 10.04 10.39
N ARG A 335 -4.51 10.06 11.22
CA ARG A 335 -3.18 9.50 10.96
C ARG A 335 -3.04 8.08 11.54
N ASP A 336 -3.97 7.66 12.40
CA ASP A 336 -3.93 6.42 13.16
C ASP A 336 -5.05 5.45 12.71
N VAL A 337 -4.70 4.42 11.93
CA VAL A 337 -5.66 3.45 11.37
C VAL A 337 -6.39 2.66 12.46
N ARG A 338 -5.80 2.52 13.65
CA ARG A 338 -6.37 1.74 14.74
C ARG A 338 -7.66 2.35 15.26
N LEU A 339 -7.82 3.67 15.17
CA LEU A 339 -9.08 4.36 15.50
C LEU A 339 -10.22 3.93 14.56
N LEU A 340 -9.90 3.74 13.28
CA LEU A 340 -10.86 3.32 12.24
C LEU A 340 -11.20 1.82 12.38
N ASN A 341 -10.21 1.00 12.72
CA ASN A 341 -10.40 -0.42 13.04
C ASN A 341 -11.26 -0.62 14.31
N LEU A 342 -11.11 0.25 15.32
CA LEU A 342 -11.95 0.26 16.53
C LEU A 342 -13.37 0.76 16.24
N LEU A 343 -13.52 1.74 15.34
CA LEU A 343 -14.83 2.20 14.84
C LEU A 343 -15.57 1.12 14.03
N LYS A 344 -14.82 0.24 13.34
CA LYS A 344 -15.32 -0.66 12.30
C LYS A 344 -15.98 0.12 11.15
N VAL A 345 -15.19 0.97 10.50
CA VAL A 345 -15.61 1.73 9.31
C VAL A 345 -16.03 0.78 8.16
N ASP A 346 -17.03 1.19 7.39
CA ASP A 346 -17.51 0.43 6.22
C ASP A 346 -16.58 0.63 5.00
N LEU A 347 -15.90 1.78 4.93
CA LEU A 347 -14.85 2.06 3.95
C LEU A 347 -13.61 2.64 4.64
N LEU A 348 -12.46 2.00 4.44
CA LEU A 348 -11.14 2.53 4.78
C LEU A 348 -10.44 3.08 3.53
N TYR A 349 -10.47 4.39 3.35
CA TYR A 349 -9.78 5.06 2.26
C TYR A 349 -8.34 5.42 2.69
N THR A 350 -7.36 4.73 2.10
CA THR A 350 -5.94 5.03 2.31
C THR A 350 -5.48 6.09 1.31
N MET A 351 -5.01 7.24 1.80
CA MET A 351 -4.45 8.28 0.95
C MET A 351 -3.23 7.76 0.18
N LYS A 352 -3.23 7.99 -1.13
CA LYS A 352 -2.05 7.84 -1.99
C LYS A 352 -1.34 9.19 -2.13
N GLU A 353 -0.03 9.15 -2.28
CA GLU A 353 0.78 10.28 -2.75
C GLU A 353 0.28 10.75 -4.15
N MET A 354 0.63 11.98 -4.54
CA MET A 354 0.38 12.52 -5.88
C MET A 354 1.35 11.92 -6.89
N ASP A 355 0.91 11.70 -8.13
CA ASP A 355 1.83 11.27 -9.20
C ASP A 355 2.76 12.40 -9.67
N GLU A 356 3.74 12.12 -10.54
CA GLU A 356 4.71 13.15 -10.97
C GLU A 356 4.06 14.33 -11.70
N ASN A 357 2.98 14.10 -12.46
CA ASN A 357 2.29 15.16 -13.20
C ASN A 357 1.44 16.01 -12.26
N GLU A 358 0.61 15.38 -11.42
CA GLU A 358 -0.15 16.06 -10.37
C GLU A 358 0.78 16.88 -9.46
N SER A 359 1.91 16.31 -9.08
CA SER A 359 2.89 16.96 -8.21
C SER A 359 3.56 18.15 -8.88
N LEU A 360 3.92 18.01 -10.16
CA LEU A 360 4.54 19.08 -10.94
C LEU A 360 3.55 20.22 -11.22
N GLU A 361 2.27 19.92 -11.46
CA GLU A 361 1.23 20.94 -11.60
C GLU A 361 1.04 21.72 -10.30
N LEU A 362 0.77 21.02 -9.18
CA LEU A 362 0.56 21.69 -7.88
C LEU A 362 1.77 22.53 -7.47
N PHE A 363 2.98 21.99 -7.61
CA PHE A 363 4.20 22.75 -7.38
C PHE A 363 4.30 23.99 -8.29
N SER A 364 3.94 23.86 -9.57
CA SER A 364 4.01 24.97 -10.52
C SER A 364 2.99 26.07 -10.24
N TRP A 365 1.80 25.74 -9.73
CA TRP A 365 0.85 26.74 -9.27
C TRP A 365 1.41 27.58 -8.11
N HIS A 366 2.04 26.97 -7.11
CA HIS A 366 2.65 27.71 -5.99
C HIS A 366 3.96 28.42 -6.37
N ALA A 367 4.76 27.86 -7.28
CA ALA A 367 6.08 28.39 -7.67
C ALA A 367 6.06 29.38 -8.86
N PHE A 368 5.05 29.32 -9.73
CA PHE A 368 4.94 30.10 -10.97
C PHE A 368 3.54 30.70 -11.24
N ARG A 369 2.50 30.37 -10.44
CA ARG A 369 1.09 30.78 -10.66
C ARG A 369 0.53 30.37 -12.03
N GLN A 370 1.03 29.26 -12.55
CA GLN A 370 0.59 28.60 -13.79
C GLN A 370 0.80 27.08 -13.67
N PRO A 371 0.05 26.22 -14.39
CA PRO A 371 0.05 24.76 -14.17
C PRO A 371 1.33 24.03 -14.65
N SER A 372 2.32 24.75 -15.21
CA SER A 372 3.54 24.16 -15.76
C SER A 372 4.77 25.00 -15.45
N PRO A 373 5.96 24.40 -15.27
CA PRO A 373 7.18 25.14 -14.99
C PRO A 373 7.63 26.00 -16.18
N ILE A 374 8.22 27.16 -15.89
CA ILE A 374 8.90 27.99 -16.90
C ILE A 374 10.10 27.20 -17.48
N LYS A 375 10.35 27.29 -18.79
CA LYS A 375 11.33 26.46 -19.53
C LYS A 375 12.68 26.28 -18.82
N ASP A 376 13.27 27.37 -18.34
CA ASP A 376 14.59 27.34 -17.67
C ASP A 376 14.59 26.67 -16.29
N PHE A 377 13.41 26.44 -15.70
CA PHE A 377 13.21 25.85 -14.38
C PHE A 377 12.64 24.42 -14.44
N CYS A 378 12.29 23.86 -15.62
CA CYS A 378 11.69 22.53 -15.74
C CYS A 378 12.50 21.43 -15.02
N GLU A 379 13.83 21.42 -15.20
CA GLU A 379 14.71 20.42 -14.60
C GLU A 379 14.85 20.61 -13.07
N LEU A 380 14.88 21.86 -12.60
CA LEU A 380 14.92 22.17 -11.17
C LEU A 380 13.59 21.85 -10.48
N SER A 381 12.47 22.10 -11.16
CA SER A 381 11.12 21.80 -10.68
C SER A 381 10.93 20.30 -10.47
N ARG A 382 11.36 19.46 -11.43
CA ARG A 382 11.39 18.00 -11.23
C ARG A 382 12.28 17.56 -10.06
N LYS A 383 13.43 18.22 -9.84
CA LYS A 383 14.30 17.96 -8.67
C LYS A 383 13.65 18.34 -7.34
N VAL A 384 12.80 19.37 -7.29
CA VAL A 384 12.00 19.70 -6.09
C VAL A 384 10.84 18.72 -5.91
N VAL A 385 10.09 18.40 -6.97
CA VAL A 385 9.00 17.42 -6.96
C VAL A 385 9.48 16.04 -6.48
N ALA A 386 10.63 15.57 -6.99
CA ALA A 386 11.23 14.32 -6.57
C ALA A 386 11.70 14.33 -5.09
N TYR A 387 12.09 15.49 -4.55
CA TYR A 387 12.36 15.65 -3.12
C TYR A 387 11.07 15.64 -2.27
N CYS A 388 9.97 16.22 -2.80
CA CYS A 388 8.68 16.23 -2.13
C CYS A 388 7.99 14.85 -2.07
N GLY A 389 8.31 13.93 -2.99
CA GLY A 389 7.78 12.57 -3.00
C GLY A 389 6.26 12.48 -3.16
N GLY A 390 5.65 13.41 -3.90
CA GLY A 390 4.20 13.44 -4.09
C GLY A 390 3.39 13.89 -2.86
N LEU A 391 4.01 14.53 -1.87
CA LEU A 391 3.32 15.06 -0.69
C LEU A 391 2.77 16.48 -0.91
N PRO A 392 1.44 16.72 -0.93
CA PRO A 392 0.85 18.04 -1.22
C PRO A 392 1.46 19.19 -0.43
N VAL A 393 1.54 19.06 0.90
CA VAL A 393 2.06 20.11 1.80
C VAL A 393 3.55 20.41 1.54
N ALA A 394 4.34 19.46 1.07
CA ALA A 394 5.73 19.73 0.71
C ALA A 394 5.84 20.50 -0.61
N LEU A 395 4.98 20.19 -1.59
CA LEU A 395 4.89 20.87 -2.88
C LEU A 395 4.40 22.33 -2.70
N GLU A 396 3.37 22.55 -1.89
CA GLU A 396 2.84 23.86 -1.51
C GLU A 396 3.88 24.74 -0.81
N VAL A 397 4.50 24.22 0.26
CA VAL A 397 5.48 24.98 1.06
C VAL A 397 6.75 25.27 0.26
N LEU A 398 7.30 24.29 -0.48
CA LEU A 398 8.50 24.53 -1.27
C LEU A 398 8.23 25.37 -2.52
N GLY A 399 7.05 25.25 -3.15
CA GLY A 399 6.67 26.13 -4.27
C GLY A 399 6.57 27.58 -3.81
N SER A 400 5.86 27.82 -2.71
CA SER A 400 5.71 29.15 -2.11
C SER A 400 7.03 29.72 -1.57
N TYR A 401 7.94 28.85 -1.07
CA TYR A 401 9.30 29.22 -0.68
C TYR A 401 10.26 29.41 -1.87
N LEU A 402 9.85 29.08 -3.10
CA LEU A 402 10.63 29.27 -4.33
C LEU A 402 10.06 30.33 -5.29
N TRP A 403 8.84 30.81 -5.02
CA TRP A 403 8.23 31.99 -5.64
C TRP A 403 9.21 33.18 -5.73
N GLU A 404 9.19 33.89 -6.86
CA GLU A 404 10.02 35.07 -7.20
C GLU A 404 11.55 34.92 -7.08
N ARG A 405 12.09 33.74 -6.75
CA ARG A 405 13.54 33.52 -6.58
C ARG A 405 14.26 33.18 -7.87
N THR A 406 15.52 33.61 -7.96
CA THR A 406 16.40 33.37 -9.11
C THR A 406 16.81 31.90 -9.23
N LYS A 407 17.20 31.50 -10.45
CA LYS A 407 17.69 30.14 -10.75
C LYS A 407 18.88 29.69 -9.88
N GLN A 408 19.71 30.63 -9.42
CA GLN A 408 20.84 30.32 -8.51
C GLN A 408 20.39 30.09 -7.07
N GLU A 409 19.39 30.84 -6.59
CA GLU A 409 18.78 30.61 -5.27
C GLU A 409 18.06 29.26 -5.22
N TRP A 410 17.37 28.86 -6.30
CA TRP A 410 16.78 27.52 -6.43
C TRP A 410 17.83 26.41 -6.29
N ILE A 411 18.99 26.56 -6.94
CA ILE A 411 20.12 25.61 -6.83
C ILE A 411 20.67 25.59 -5.39
N SER A 412 20.78 26.75 -4.74
CA SER A 412 21.21 26.87 -3.35
C SER A 412 20.23 26.20 -2.37
N VAL A 413 18.92 26.40 -2.55
CA VAL A 413 17.87 25.76 -1.75
C VAL A 413 17.88 24.25 -1.95
N LEU A 414 17.97 23.75 -3.19
CA LEU A 414 18.11 22.31 -3.48
C LEU A 414 19.40 21.70 -2.91
N SER A 415 20.49 22.48 -2.80
CA SER A 415 21.71 22.06 -2.11
C SER A 415 21.48 21.96 -0.60
N LYS A 416 20.86 22.98 0.00
CA LYS A 416 20.52 23.01 1.44
C LYS A 416 19.59 21.86 1.84
N LEU A 417 18.52 21.60 1.09
CA LEU A 417 17.49 20.59 1.40
C LEU A 417 18.05 19.15 1.50
N LYS A 418 19.18 18.85 0.84
CA LYS A 418 19.91 17.56 0.95
C LYS A 418 20.64 17.38 2.29
N THR A 419 20.77 18.43 3.10
CA THR A 419 21.52 18.43 4.37
C THR A 419 20.70 18.90 5.56
N ILE A 420 19.75 19.81 5.34
CA ILE A 420 18.83 20.36 6.34
C ILE A 420 17.44 20.50 5.67
N PRO A 421 16.47 19.64 6.00
CA PRO A 421 15.11 19.73 5.47
C PRO A 421 14.38 21.04 5.83
N ASN A 422 13.34 21.41 5.09
CA ASN A 422 12.51 22.59 5.35
C ASN A 422 11.73 22.44 6.67
N ASP A 423 11.88 23.41 7.57
CA ASP A 423 11.35 23.41 8.93
C ASP A 423 9.81 23.36 9.02
N GLN A 424 9.09 24.04 8.12
CA GLN A 424 7.62 24.03 8.09
C GLN A 424 7.05 22.67 7.63
N VAL A 425 7.64 22.07 6.60
CA VAL A 425 7.28 20.70 6.16
C VAL A 425 7.55 19.70 7.30
N GLN A 426 8.68 19.87 7.97
CA GLN A 426 9.08 19.03 9.09
C GLN A 426 8.12 19.13 10.29
N GLU A 427 7.66 20.33 10.65
CA GLU A 427 6.67 20.53 11.72
C GLU A 427 5.37 19.75 11.44
N LYS A 428 4.82 19.84 10.23
CA LYS A 428 3.54 19.17 9.86
C LYS A 428 3.63 17.64 9.87
N LEU A 429 4.80 17.09 9.56
CA LEU A 429 5.09 15.65 9.66
C LEU A 429 5.29 15.21 11.12
N ARG A 430 6.04 16.01 11.90
CA ARG A 430 6.51 15.67 13.26
C ARG A 430 5.38 15.44 14.26
N ILE A 431 4.22 16.06 14.07
CA ILE A 431 2.98 15.81 14.84
C ILE A 431 2.71 14.30 15.07
N SER A 432 2.97 13.44 14.06
CA SER A 432 2.74 12.00 14.20
C SER A 432 3.77 11.28 15.09
N TYR A 433 4.99 11.82 15.19
CA TYR A 433 6.10 11.32 16.02
C TYR A 433 6.02 11.86 17.45
N ASP A 434 5.75 13.15 17.63
CA ASP A 434 5.54 13.74 18.97
C ASP A 434 4.29 13.14 19.65
N GLY A 435 3.32 12.68 18.85
CA GLY A 435 2.15 11.90 19.30
C GLY A 435 2.40 10.40 19.53
N LEU A 436 3.65 9.95 19.64
CA LEU A 436 4.03 8.62 20.19
C LEU A 436 4.08 8.68 21.72
N LYS A 437 3.61 7.63 22.39
CA LYS A 437 3.40 7.66 23.84
C LYS A 437 4.60 7.19 24.63
N ASP A 438 5.33 6.23 24.08
CA ASP A 438 6.54 5.67 24.68
C ASP A 438 7.77 6.28 24.00
N ASP A 439 8.85 6.44 24.74
CA ASP A 439 10.15 6.81 24.17
C ASP A 439 10.79 5.62 23.44
N MET A 440 10.45 4.37 23.80
CA MET A 440 10.86 3.19 23.02
C MET A 440 10.28 3.19 21.59
N GLU A 441 9.02 3.63 21.40
CA GLU A 441 8.41 3.80 20.09
C GLU A 441 9.19 4.82 19.23
N LYS A 442 9.67 5.89 19.87
CA LYS A 442 10.47 6.95 19.23
C LYS A 442 11.86 6.44 18.89
N ASP A 443 12.53 5.71 19.78
CA ASP A 443 13.85 5.14 19.52
C ASP A 443 13.83 4.08 18.41
N ILE A 444 12.79 3.24 18.32
CA ILE A 444 12.57 2.35 17.16
C ILE A 444 12.45 3.16 15.87
N PHE A 445 11.67 4.25 15.88
CA PHE A 445 11.50 5.10 14.71
C PHE A 445 12.83 5.72 14.26
N LEU A 446 13.61 6.29 15.18
CA LEU A 446 14.91 6.90 14.89
C LEU A 446 15.95 5.86 14.41
N ASP A 447 15.93 4.66 14.99
CA ASP A 447 16.75 3.52 14.54
C ASP A 447 16.42 3.12 13.10
N ILE A 448 15.13 3.07 12.74
CA ILE A 448 14.69 2.77 11.37
C ILE A 448 15.18 3.85 10.39
N CYS A 449 14.97 5.13 10.70
CA CYS A 449 15.42 6.27 9.88
C CYS A 449 16.94 6.27 9.59
N CYS A 450 17.74 5.81 10.55
CA CYS A 450 19.20 5.80 10.45
C CYS A 450 19.74 4.52 9.79
N PHE A 451 19.23 3.34 10.15
CA PHE A 451 19.92 2.06 9.90
C PHE A 451 19.10 0.99 9.16
N PHE A 452 17.76 0.98 9.28
CA PHE A 452 16.96 -0.21 8.95
C PHE A 452 15.99 -0.12 7.75
N ILE A 453 15.81 1.04 7.12
CA ILE A 453 15.04 1.15 5.86
C ILE A 453 15.55 0.15 4.80
N GLY A 454 14.63 -0.53 4.14
CA GLY A 454 14.90 -1.53 3.09
C GLY A 454 15.33 -2.92 3.60
N LYS A 455 15.38 -3.14 4.92
CA LYS A 455 15.61 -4.47 5.53
C LYS A 455 14.30 -5.13 5.95
N ASP A 456 14.33 -6.46 6.08
CA ASP A 456 13.20 -7.30 6.49
C ASP A 456 12.73 -7.01 7.92
N ARG A 457 11.41 -6.94 8.14
CA ARG A 457 10.82 -6.63 9.44
C ARG A 457 11.24 -7.60 10.54
N ALA A 458 11.27 -8.91 10.28
CA ALA A 458 11.60 -9.90 11.31
C ALA A 458 13.08 -9.80 11.72
N TYR A 459 13.99 -9.64 10.75
CA TYR A 459 15.41 -9.36 11.00
C TYR A 459 15.62 -8.11 11.88
N ILE A 460 14.85 -7.04 11.66
CA ILE A 460 14.92 -5.80 12.46
C ILE A 460 14.35 -6.02 13.87
N SER A 461 13.23 -6.75 13.97
CA SER A 461 12.56 -7.01 15.24
C SER A 461 13.47 -7.75 16.22
N GLU A 462 14.23 -8.76 15.77
CA GLU A 462 15.23 -9.44 16.62
C GLU A 462 16.30 -8.49 17.18
N ILE A 463 16.80 -7.56 16.36
CA ILE A 463 17.85 -6.60 16.77
C ILE A 463 17.30 -5.65 17.83
N LEU A 464 16.14 -5.05 17.57
CA LEU A 464 15.56 -4.03 18.45
C LEU A 464 14.98 -4.63 19.73
N ASN A 465 14.45 -5.86 19.68
CA ASN A 465 14.16 -6.64 20.89
C ASN A 465 15.44 -6.97 21.68
N GLY A 466 16.56 -7.25 20.99
CA GLY A 466 17.89 -7.37 21.60
C GLY A 466 18.37 -6.10 22.31
N CYS A 467 17.97 -4.93 21.81
CA CYS A 467 18.16 -3.63 22.46
C CYS A 467 17.13 -3.34 23.58
N GLY A 468 16.17 -4.23 23.85
CA GLY A 468 15.13 -4.03 24.86
C GLY A 468 13.95 -3.15 24.43
N LEU A 469 13.83 -2.78 23.15
CA LEU A 469 12.85 -1.77 22.68
C LEU A 469 11.45 -2.31 22.37
N HIS A 470 11.17 -3.61 22.55
CA HIS A 470 9.87 -4.23 22.29
C HIS A 470 9.28 -3.97 20.87
N ALA A 471 10.11 -4.18 19.84
CA ALA A 471 9.78 -3.88 18.45
C ALA A 471 8.61 -4.67 17.86
N ASP A 472 8.25 -5.82 18.45
CA ASP A 472 7.07 -6.59 18.05
C ASP A 472 5.75 -5.82 18.18
N ILE A 473 5.67 -4.88 19.14
CA ILE A 473 4.53 -3.95 19.29
C ILE A 473 4.87 -2.55 18.74
N GLY A 474 6.09 -2.06 18.93
CA GLY A 474 6.48 -0.72 18.46
C GLY A 474 6.43 -0.56 16.94
N ILE A 475 6.89 -1.55 16.16
CA ILE A 475 6.82 -1.48 14.68
C ILE A 475 5.36 -1.42 14.19
N PRO A 476 4.42 -2.26 14.67
CA PRO A 476 2.99 -2.07 14.41
C PRO A 476 2.46 -0.66 14.73
N VAL A 477 2.78 -0.06 15.88
CA VAL A 477 2.27 1.29 16.21
C VAL A 477 2.80 2.35 15.22
N LEU A 478 4.04 2.24 14.76
CA LEU A 478 4.59 3.11 13.71
C LEU A 478 3.90 2.91 12.36
N VAL A 479 3.46 1.69 12.03
CA VAL A 479 2.66 1.41 10.84
C VAL A 479 1.23 1.96 11.00
N GLU A 480 0.60 1.77 12.17
CA GLU A 480 -0.73 2.30 12.48
C GLU A 480 -0.79 3.82 12.29
N ARG A 481 0.28 4.53 12.70
CA ARG A 481 0.46 5.99 12.59
C ARG A 481 0.92 6.53 11.22
N SER A 482 1.00 5.68 10.19
CA SER A 482 1.59 6.02 8.88
C SER A 482 3.04 6.56 8.93
N LEU A 483 3.82 6.24 9.98
CA LEU A 483 5.24 6.59 10.07
C LEU A 483 6.14 5.59 9.33
N VAL A 484 5.72 4.33 9.25
CA VAL A 484 6.42 3.23 8.57
C VAL A 484 5.42 2.48 7.68
N LYS A 485 5.89 1.89 6.58
CA LYS A 485 5.13 1.02 5.68
C LYS A 485 5.82 -0.34 5.58
N ILE A 486 5.05 -1.41 5.42
CA ILE A 486 5.58 -2.74 5.11
C ILE A 486 5.32 -3.01 3.63
N GLU A 487 6.36 -3.37 2.88
CA GLU A 487 6.24 -3.76 1.47
C GLU A 487 5.69 -5.19 1.31
N LYS A 488 5.22 -5.55 0.11
CA LYS A 488 4.79 -6.93 -0.25
C LYS A 488 5.87 -8.01 -0.02
N ASN A 489 7.12 -7.60 0.19
CA ASN A 489 8.29 -8.46 0.44
C ASN A 489 8.73 -8.48 1.93
N ASN A 490 7.89 -7.98 2.85
CA ASN A 490 8.12 -7.85 4.29
C ASN A 490 9.25 -6.87 4.72
N LYS A 491 9.78 -6.05 3.81
CA LYS A 491 10.71 -4.97 4.18
C LYS A 491 10.00 -3.77 4.78
N LEU A 492 10.71 -3.04 5.65
CA LEU A 492 10.27 -1.72 6.09
C LEU A 492 10.65 -0.65 5.05
N ALA A 493 9.64 0.07 4.59
CA ALA A 493 9.75 1.27 3.76
C ALA A 493 9.21 2.49 4.53
N MET A 494 9.59 3.68 4.08
CA MET A 494 9.27 4.95 4.74
C MET A 494 9.35 6.07 3.70
N HIS A 495 8.50 7.08 3.79
CA HIS A 495 8.56 8.24 2.92
C HIS A 495 9.85 9.05 3.19
N ASP A 496 10.51 9.54 2.13
CA ASP A 496 11.82 10.20 2.22
C ASP A 496 11.82 11.40 3.19
N LEU A 497 10.76 12.20 3.20
CA LEU A 497 10.62 13.32 4.15
C LEU A 497 10.42 12.88 5.62
N ILE A 498 9.86 11.69 5.89
CA ILE A 498 9.79 11.11 7.26
C ILE A 498 11.15 10.58 7.68
N ARG A 499 11.86 9.90 6.78
CA ARG A 499 13.23 9.44 7.03
C ARG A 499 14.12 10.60 7.41
N ASP A 500 14.05 11.68 6.65
CA ASP A 500 14.87 12.87 6.87
C ASP A 500 14.35 13.73 8.03
N MET A 501 13.09 13.56 8.44
CA MET A 501 12.57 14.05 9.74
C MET A 501 13.24 13.37 10.94
N GLY A 502 13.28 12.03 10.98
CA GLY A 502 13.94 11.31 12.07
C GLY A 502 15.41 11.68 12.19
N ARG A 503 16.08 11.84 11.05
CA ARG A 503 17.47 12.31 10.97
C ARG A 503 17.64 13.76 11.44
N GLU A 504 16.75 14.66 11.05
CA GLU A 504 16.77 16.06 11.49
C GLU A 504 16.50 16.20 12.99
N ILE A 505 15.66 15.35 13.59
CA ILE A 505 15.44 15.28 15.05
C ILE A 505 16.77 14.96 15.77
N VAL A 506 17.47 13.91 15.34
CA VAL A 506 18.79 13.55 15.89
C VAL A 506 19.83 14.65 15.62
N ARG A 507 19.80 15.27 14.42
CA ARG A 507 20.72 16.37 14.07
C ARG A 507 20.51 17.59 14.96
N LYS A 508 19.26 17.96 15.27
CA LYS A 508 18.92 19.12 16.11
C LYS A 508 19.36 18.95 17.56
N HIS A 509 19.40 17.73 18.10
CA HIS A 509 19.86 17.48 19.48
C HIS A 509 21.31 17.93 19.70
N SER A 510 22.20 17.69 18.73
CA SER A 510 23.53 18.32 18.69
C SER A 510 23.88 18.76 17.28
N ALA A 511 23.48 19.99 16.94
CA ALA A 511 23.67 20.54 15.60
C ALA A 511 25.16 20.71 15.22
N LYS A 512 25.97 21.22 16.16
CA LYS A 512 27.38 21.58 15.95
C LYS A 512 28.39 20.46 16.22
N GLU A 513 28.06 19.50 17.09
CA GLU A 513 29.01 18.47 17.56
C GLU A 513 28.46 17.07 17.24
N PRO A 514 28.77 16.48 16.07
CA PRO A 514 28.16 15.21 15.66
C PRO A 514 28.39 14.06 16.64
N GLY A 515 29.56 14.00 17.29
CA GLY A 515 29.90 12.96 18.28
C GLY A 515 29.10 13.02 19.59
N LYS A 516 28.23 14.02 19.76
CA LYS A 516 27.23 14.11 20.86
C LYS A 516 25.81 13.74 20.41
N ARG A 517 25.60 13.27 19.17
CA ARG A 517 24.31 12.79 18.67
C ARG A 517 24.16 11.29 18.95
N SER A 518 22.96 10.84 19.33
CA SER A 518 22.75 9.41 19.62
C SER A 518 22.92 8.49 18.41
N ARG A 519 22.71 9.00 17.19
CA ARG A 519 22.79 8.21 15.95
C ARG A 519 23.61 8.95 14.89
N LEU A 520 24.63 8.29 14.36
CA LEU A 520 25.52 8.77 13.31
C LEU A 520 25.26 7.98 12.02
N TRP A 521 24.39 8.50 11.14
CA TRP A 521 24.05 7.88 9.84
C TRP A 521 24.76 8.54 8.64
N SER A 522 25.26 9.77 8.82
CA SER A 522 25.96 10.54 7.81
C SER A 522 27.41 10.04 7.69
N CYS A 523 27.83 9.62 6.49
CA CYS A 523 29.17 9.10 6.28
C CYS A 523 30.26 10.15 6.52
N VAL A 524 29.98 11.44 6.27
CA VAL A 524 30.89 12.56 6.57
C VAL A 524 31.01 12.75 8.08
N ASP A 525 29.90 12.80 8.80
CA ASP A 525 29.91 12.98 10.27
C ASP A 525 30.58 11.79 10.97
N ALA A 526 30.26 10.55 10.58
CA ALA A 526 30.83 9.34 11.16
C ALA A 526 32.34 9.23 10.87
N HIS A 527 32.79 9.55 9.65
CA HIS A 527 34.21 9.64 9.31
C HIS A 527 34.93 10.66 10.19
N ASP A 528 34.39 11.87 10.32
CA ASP A 528 35.05 12.95 11.05
C ASP A 528 35.08 12.70 12.57
N VAL A 529 34.02 12.09 13.13
CA VAL A 529 33.99 11.67 14.54
C VAL A 529 35.06 10.62 14.85
N LEU A 530 35.17 9.57 14.01
CA LEU A 530 36.17 8.52 14.20
C LEU A 530 37.60 9.04 13.94
N LYS A 531 37.79 9.89 12.93
CA LYS A 531 39.11 10.50 12.62
C LYS A 531 39.60 11.42 13.73
N LYS A 532 38.70 12.23 14.31
CA LYS A 532 39.03 13.23 15.33
C LYS A 532 38.90 12.68 16.76
N HIS A 533 38.48 11.43 16.94
CA HIS A 533 38.24 10.79 18.23
C HIS A 533 37.26 11.57 19.12
N THR A 534 36.25 12.20 18.51
CA THR A 534 35.25 13.06 19.20
C THR A 534 33.94 12.34 19.54
N GLY A 535 33.93 11.01 19.51
CA GLY A 535 32.79 10.21 19.96
C GLY A 535 32.56 10.38 21.46
N THR A 536 31.30 10.28 21.89
CA THR A 536 30.94 10.35 23.31
C THR A 536 29.95 9.25 23.67
N GLU A 537 29.72 9.06 24.97
CA GLU A 537 28.83 8.02 25.49
C GLU A 537 27.36 8.16 25.03
N THR A 538 26.96 9.30 24.46
CA THR A 538 25.63 9.45 23.88
C THR A 538 25.44 8.65 22.60
N VAL A 539 26.51 8.26 21.89
CA VAL A 539 26.44 7.55 20.60
C VAL A 539 25.99 6.09 20.79
N GLU A 540 24.70 5.84 20.55
CA GLU A 540 24.08 4.50 20.54
C GLU A 540 24.24 3.76 19.21
N GLY A 541 24.37 4.49 18.09
CA GLY A 541 24.41 3.89 16.76
C GLY A 541 25.32 4.62 15.78
N LEU A 542 26.17 3.87 15.06
CA LEU A 542 27.11 4.41 14.07
C LEU A 542 27.04 3.63 12.76
N ALA A 543 26.89 4.34 11.64
CA ALA A 543 26.97 3.81 10.28
C ALA A 543 27.99 4.58 9.42
N LEU A 544 29.08 3.91 9.04
CA LEU A 544 30.05 4.43 8.07
C LEU A 544 30.08 3.51 6.83
N LYS A 545 29.61 4.06 5.71
CA LYS A 545 29.54 3.37 4.40
C LYS A 545 30.45 4.11 3.43
N LEU A 546 31.52 3.45 2.98
CA LEU A 546 32.48 4.00 2.04
C LEU A 546 32.38 3.31 0.67
N GLN A 547 32.72 4.04 -0.40
CA GLN A 547 32.82 3.44 -1.73
C GLN A 547 33.99 2.47 -1.79
N ARG A 548 33.89 1.42 -2.62
CA ARG A 548 34.87 0.30 -2.66
C ARG A 548 36.31 0.73 -3.00
N THR A 549 36.47 1.86 -3.68
CA THR A 549 37.75 2.51 -4.01
C THR A 549 38.37 3.27 -2.83
N ASN A 550 37.54 3.70 -1.88
CA ASN A 550 37.89 4.66 -0.83
C ASN A 550 37.93 3.96 0.54
N ARG A 551 38.63 2.83 0.63
CA ARG A 551 38.81 2.14 1.92
C ARG A 551 39.60 3.01 2.90
N ILE A 552 39.16 3.04 4.14
CA ILE A 552 39.84 3.74 5.24
C ILE A 552 39.98 2.79 6.42
N CYS A 553 41.15 2.84 7.07
CA CYS A 553 41.41 2.14 8.32
C CYS A 553 41.34 3.13 9.49
N PHE A 554 40.67 2.75 10.58
CA PHE A 554 40.66 3.53 11.83
C PHE A 554 41.28 2.71 12.98
N ASN A 555 41.79 3.39 14.00
CA ASN A 555 42.17 2.72 15.24
C ASN A 555 40.89 2.45 16.06
N ALA A 556 40.72 1.24 16.59
CA ALA A 556 39.59 0.85 17.42
C ALA A 556 39.44 1.72 18.70
N HIS A 557 40.53 2.34 19.17
CA HIS A 557 40.49 3.34 20.25
C HIS A 557 39.56 4.54 19.96
N SER A 558 39.27 4.84 18.69
CA SER A 558 38.27 5.88 18.31
C SER A 558 36.84 5.60 18.80
N PHE A 559 36.57 4.38 19.30
CA PHE A 559 35.30 3.99 19.92
C PHE A 559 35.30 4.02 21.46
N ASN A 560 36.44 4.27 22.13
CA ASN A 560 36.61 4.10 23.59
C ASN A 560 35.57 4.85 24.46
N GLU A 561 35.15 6.04 24.03
CA GLU A 561 34.15 6.84 24.74
C GLU A 561 32.70 6.55 24.31
N MET A 562 32.47 5.81 23.21
CA MET A 562 31.13 5.45 22.71
C MET A 562 30.51 4.28 23.51
N LYS A 563 30.51 4.41 24.83
CA LYS A 563 30.23 3.31 25.78
C LYS A 563 28.84 2.68 25.62
N ASN A 564 27.85 3.43 25.13
CA ASN A 564 26.48 2.93 24.91
C ASN A 564 26.21 2.47 23.46
N LEU A 565 27.24 2.33 22.61
CA LEU A 565 27.08 1.93 21.20
C LEU A 565 26.49 0.52 21.08
N ARG A 566 25.20 0.45 20.72
CA ARG A 566 24.42 -0.80 20.55
C ARG A 566 24.26 -1.24 19.10
N LEU A 567 24.39 -0.32 18.13
CA LEU A 567 24.25 -0.57 16.69
C LEU A 567 25.49 -0.15 15.88
N LEU A 568 26.18 -1.07 15.21
CA LEU A 568 27.37 -0.75 14.39
C LEU A 568 27.24 -1.26 12.94
N GLN A 569 27.31 -0.33 11.98
CA GLN A 569 27.32 -0.62 10.55
C GLN A 569 28.59 -0.06 9.88
N LEU A 570 29.40 -0.94 9.28
CA LEU A 570 30.63 -0.61 8.57
C LEU A 570 30.61 -1.25 7.18
N ASP A 571 30.90 -0.50 6.13
CA ASP A 571 31.15 -1.04 4.78
C ASP A 571 32.36 -0.35 4.14
N CYS A 572 33.30 -1.16 3.65
CA CYS A 572 34.63 -0.74 3.20
C CYS A 572 35.48 0.02 4.24
N VAL A 573 35.22 -0.24 5.52
CA VAL A 573 36.02 0.21 6.66
C VAL A 573 36.76 -0.99 7.26
N ASP A 574 38.00 -0.80 7.66
CA ASP A 574 38.81 -1.76 8.41
C ASP A 574 39.25 -1.13 9.76
N LEU A 575 39.45 -1.92 10.81
CA LEU A 575 39.91 -1.43 12.13
C LEU A 575 41.22 -2.10 12.57
N THR A 576 42.06 -1.36 13.29
CA THR A 576 43.33 -1.82 13.87
C THR A 576 43.47 -1.40 15.33
N GLY A 577 44.38 -2.04 16.07
CA GLY A 577 44.51 -1.85 17.52
C GLY A 577 43.66 -2.85 18.31
N ASP A 578 43.39 -2.52 19.57
CA ASP A 578 42.63 -3.32 20.55
C ASP A 578 41.12 -3.18 20.33
N TYR A 579 40.44 -4.29 20.05
CA TYR A 579 39.00 -4.34 19.80
C TYR A 579 38.17 -4.32 21.09
N GLY A 580 38.79 -4.44 22.26
CA GLY A 580 38.17 -4.23 23.57
C GLY A 580 37.73 -2.78 23.82
N TYR A 581 38.16 -1.84 22.98
CA TYR A 581 37.62 -0.47 22.92
C TYR A 581 36.23 -0.34 22.27
N LEU A 582 35.72 -1.40 21.64
CA LEU A 582 34.33 -1.45 21.15
C LEU A 582 33.35 -1.69 22.31
N SER A 583 32.20 -1.02 22.28
CA SER A 583 31.21 -1.14 23.36
C SER A 583 30.73 -2.58 23.57
N LYS A 584 30.64 -2.96 24.84
CA LYS A 584 30.03 -4.23 25.27
C LYS A 584 28.50 -4.23 25.15
N GLU A 585 27.88 -3.09 24.87
CA GLU A 585 26.44 -3.00 24.61
C GLU A 585 26.05 -3.27 23.14
N LEU A 586 27.00 -3.57 22.25
CA LEU A 586 26.72 -3.96 20.88
C LEU A 586 25.74 -5.16 20.81
N ARG A 587 24.56 -4.93 20.22
CA ARG A 587 23.54 -5.95 19.92
C ARG A 587 23.55 -6.35 18.44
N TRP A 588 23.95 -5.43 17.56
CA TRP A 588 24.04 -5.67 16.12
C TRP A 588 25.35 -5.14 15.55
N ILE A 589 26.04 -6.01 14.80
CA ILE A 589 27.13 -5.62 13.93
C ILE A 589 26.86 -6.05 12.48
N HIS A 590 27.01 -5.12 11.55
CA HIS A 590 26.97 -5.35 10.12
C HIS A 590 28.23 -4.77 9.49
N TRP A 591 29.21 -5.63 9.24
CA TRP A 591 30.55 -5.22 8.82
C TRP A 591 30.90 -5.91 7.50
N GLN A 592 30.62 -5.19 6.41
CA GLN A 592 30.78 -5.72 5.07
C GLN A 592 32.20 -5.54 4.55
N GLN A 593 32.67 -6.57 3.84
CA GLN A 593 33.95 -6.58 3.14
C GLN A 593 35.19 -6.40 4.05
N SER A 594 35.13 -6.76 5.34
CA SER A 594 36.27 -6.62 6.26
C SER A 594 37.45 -7.50 5.83
N THR A 595 38.68 -7.04 6.11
CA THR A 595 39.92 -7.71 5.69
C THR A 595 40.45 -8.77 6.64
N PHE A 596 39.98 -8.80 7.90
CA PHE A 596 40.49 -9.74 8.90
C PHE A 596 40.24 -11.21 8.53
N ASN A 597 41.22 -12.08 8.82
CA ASN A 597 41.13 -13.52 8.52
C ASN A 597 40.24 -14.28 9.53
N SER A 598 40.06 -13.72 10.73
CA SER A 598 39.17 -14.17 11.81
C SER A 598 38.71 -12.97 12.61
N ILE A 599 37.60 -13.10 13.34
CA ILE A 599 37.20 -12.10 14.33
C ILE A 599 38.28 -12.08 15.44
N PRO A 600 38.73 -10.90 15.91
CA PRO A 600 39.72 -10.82 16.99
C PRO A 600 39.20 -11.36 18.33
N ASN A 601 40.06 -12.01 19.11
CA ASN A 601 39.70 -12.67 20.37
C ASN A 601 39.38 -11.67 21.51
N ASP A 602 39.88 -10.45 21.38
CA ASP A 602 39.70 -9.28 22.25
C ASP A 602 38.37 -8.54 21.98
N PHE A 603 37.72 -8.80 20.85
CA PHE A 603 36.40 -8.24 20.57
C PHE A 603 35.32 -8.99 21.37
N TYR A 604 34.62 -8.28 22.26
CA TYR A 604 33.51 -8.83 23.05
C TYR A 604 32.29 -9.14 22.16
N LEU A 605 31.75 -10.37 22.27
CA LEU A 605 30.67 -10.87 21.42
C LEU A 605 29.43 -11.31 22.21
N GLY A 606 29.50 -11.50 23.52
CA GLY A 606 28.45 -12.14 24.33
C GLY A 606 27.06 -11.47 24.28
N ASN A 607 27.01 -10.15 24.04
CA ASN A 607 25.76 -9.39 23.90
C ASN A 607 25.23 -9.26 22.46
N LEU A 608 25.98 -9.70 21.44
CA LEU A 608 25.54 -9.61 20.05
C LEU A 608 24.39 -10.58 19.76
N VAL A 609 23.28 -10.04 19.25
CA VAL A 609 22.12 -10.80 18.76
C VAL A 609 22.26 -11.11 17.27
N VAL A 610 22.90 -10.20 16.51
CA VAL A 610 23.08 -10.35 15.06
C VAL A 610 24.49 -9.97 14.62
N ILE A 611 25.16 -10.92 13.94
CA ILE A 611 26.47 -10.75 13.30
C ILE A 611 26.29 -10.91 11.78
N ASP A 612 26.54 -9.83 11.02
CA ASP A 612 26.40 -9.80 9.57
C ASP A 612 27.70 -9.35 8.86
N LEU A 613 28.53 -10.32 8.47
CA LEU A 613 29.88 -10.13 7.92
C LEU A 613 29.97 -10.48 6.43
N LYS A 614 28.98 -10.00 5.64
CA LYS A 614 28.89 -10.28 4.20
C LYS A 614 30.13 -9.81 3.42
N HIS A 615 30.55 -10.63 2.46
CA HIS A 615 31.70 -10.41 1.57
C HIS A 615 33.06 -10.29 2.29
N SER A 616 33.15 -10.56 3.59
CA SER A 616 34.38 -10.40 4.37
C SER A 616 35.39 -11.54 4.13
N ARG A 617 36.68 -11.26 4.34
CA ARG A 617 37.81 -12.14 3.95
C ARG A 617 38.11 -13.29 4.93
N ILE A 618 37.17 -13.57 5.82
CA ILE A 618 37.25 -14.56 6.90
C ILE A 618 37.60 -15.95 6.35
N ARG A 619 38.59 -16.60 6.98
CA ARG A 619 39.03 -17.98 6.74
C ARG A 619 38.51 -18.95 7.82
N GLN A 620 38.47 -18.46 9.06
CA GLN A 620 37.98 -19.11 10.27
C GLN A 620 37.27 -18.02 11.08
N VAL A 621 36.06 -18.25 11.59
CA VAL A 621 35.26 -17.15 12.18
C VAL A 621 35.84 -16.67 13.51
N TRP A 622 36.18 -17.60 14.39
CA TRP A 622 36.82 -17.35 15.69
C TRP A 622 37.74 -18.54 16.04
N ASN A 623 38.73 -18.31 16.90
CA ASN A 623 39.64 -19.36 17.38
C ASN A 623 39.12 -19.95 18.69
N GLU A 624 39.04 -19.11 19.71
CA GLU A 624 38.31 -19.38 20.94
C GLU A 624 37.15 -18.37 21.05
N THR A 625 36.14 -18.70 21.84
CA THR A 625 34.91 -17.90 21.97
C THR A 625 34.42 -17.97 23.40
N GLU A 626 33.79 -16.89 23.86
CA GLU A 626 32.94 -16.91 25.05
C GLU A 626 31.55 -17.53 24.74
N LEU A 627 30.67 -17.58 25.73
CA LEU A 627 29.29 -18.05 25.55
C LEU A 627 28.46 -16.96 24.85
N LEU A 628 28.17 -17.17 23.56
CA LEU A 628 27.33 -16.30 22.73
C LEU A 628 25.83 -16.53 23.02
N GLY A 629 25.44 -16.35 24.28
CA GLY A 629 24.10 -16.66 24.78
C GLY A 629 22.98 -15.85 24.09
N ASN A 630 23.29 -14.68 23.55
CA ASN A 630 22.31 -13.79 22.90
C ASN A 630 22.25 -13.94 21.37
N LEU A 631 23.21 -14.64 20.75
CA LEU A 631 23.34 -14.67 19.28
C LEU A 631 22.22 -15.48 18.62
N LYS A 632 21.36 -14.79 17.85
CA LYS A 632 20.26 -15.39 17.06
C LYS A 632 20.58 -15.52 15.58
N ILE A 633 21.31 -14.58 14.98
CA ILE A 633 21.55 -14.55 13.53
C ILE A 633 23.05 -14.42 13.22
N LEU A 634 23.57 -15.39 12.47
CA LEU A 634 24.93 -15.37 11.93
C LEU A 634 24.88 -15.38 10.40
N ASN A 635 25.36 -14.32 9.78
CA ASN A 635 25.42 -14.18 8.32
C ASN A 635 26.86 -13.96 7.85
N LEU A 636 27.38 -14.91 7.08
CA LEU A 636 28.74 -14.96 6.54
C LEU A 636 28.72 -15.09 5.01
N SER A 637 27.61 -14.66 4.37
CA SER A 637 27.42 -14.87 2.93
C SER A 637 28.47 -14.13 2.11
N HIS A 638 28.90 -14.73 1.00
CA HIS A 638 29.95 -14.24 0.09
C HIS A 638 31.37 -14.23 0.69
N SER A 639 31.61 -14.91 1.82
CA SER A 639 32.95 -15.06 2.41
C SER A 639 33.79 -16.09 1.62
N LYS A 640 34.42 -15.61 0.55
CA LYS A 640 35.14 -16.44 -0.45
C LYS A 640 36.30 -17.27 0.09
N TYR A 641 36.83 -17.00 1.29
CA TYR A 641 37.99 -17.73 1.85
C TYR A 641 37.62 -18.67 3.02
N LEU A 642 36.36 -18.70 3.44
CA LEU A 642 35.88 -19.49 4.56
C LEU A 642 35.84 -20.97 4.17
N ARG A 643 36.60 -21.82 4.86
CA ARG A 643 36.72 -23.26 4.53
C ARG A 643 35.84 -24.17 5.39
N ARG A 644 35.68 -23.83 6.67
CA ARG A 644 34.86 -24.55 7.65
C ARG A 644 33.91 -23.58 8.35
N THR A 645 32.77 -24.06 8.82
CA THR A 645 31.95 -23.30 9.79
C THR A 645 32.65 -23.25 11.15
N PRO A 646 32.32 -22.30 12.03
CA PRO A 646 32.81 -22.32 13.41
C PRO A 646 32.27 -23.51 14.20
N ASP A 647 32.84 -23.73 15.38
CA ASP A 647 32.14 -24.46 16.45
C ASP A 647 30.95 -23.62 16.95
N PHE A 648 29.83 -24.31 17.12
CA PHE A 648 28.53 -23.78 17.53
C PHE A 648 28.17 -24.15 18.98
N SER A 649 29.00 -24.96 19.66
CA SER A 649 28.76 -25.40 21.05
C SER A 649 28.48 -24.25 22.03
N LYS A 650 29.02 -23.05 21.75
CA LYS A 650 28.89 -21.82 22.53
C LYS A 650 27.85 -20.82 22.01
N SER A 651 27.06 -21.15 20.99
CA SER A 651 25.98 -20.28 20.45
C SER A 651 24.59 -20.96 20.47
N PRO A 652 24.14 -21.52 21.61
CA PRO A 652 22.99 -22.43 21.70
C PRO A 652 21.64 -21.82 21.29
N ASN A 653 21.55 -20.48 21.21
CA ASN A 653 20.33 -19.75 20.86
C ASN A 653 20.28 -19.29 19.39
N LEU A 654 21.20 -19.78 18.53
CA LEU A 654 21.22 -19.42 17.10
C LEU A 654 19.96 -19.92 16.39
N GLU A 655 19.23 -18.99 15.76
CA GLU A 655 17.98 -19.24 15.03
C GLU A 655 18.15 -19.25 13.51
N LYS A 656 19.14 -18.49 12.97
CA LYS A 656 19.32 -18.30 11.52
C LYS A 656 20.80 -18.32 11.15
N LEU A 657 21.23 -19.33 10.38
CA LEU A 657 22.58 -19.46 9.83
C LEU A 657 22.56 -19.23 8.31
N ILE A 658 23.25 -18.20 7.84
CA ILE A 658 23.17 -17.75 6.43
C ILE A 658 24.58 -17.59 5.84
N MET A 659 24.97 -18.51 4.97
CA MET A 659 26.31 -18.63 4.39
C MET A 659 26.21 -18.85 2.87
N LYS A 660 25.41 -18.02 2.18
CA LYS A 660 25.23 -18.10 0.73
C LYS A 660 26.53 -17.73 -0.01
N ASP A 661 26.88 -18.39 -1.10
CA ASP A 661 28.01 -18.09 -1.98
C ASP A 661 29.35 -18.06 -1.21
N CYS A 662 29.58 -19.09 -0.40
CA CYS A 662 30.89 -19.38 0.19
C CYS A 662 31.56 -20.50 -0.62
N PRO A 663 32.12 -20.23 -1.81
CA PRO A 663 32.53 -21.27 -2.77
C PRO A 663 33.66 -22.18 -2.28
N ASN A 664 34.43 -21.78 -1.27
CA ASN A 664 35.49 -22.57 -0.64
C ASN A 664 35.05 -23.28 0.66
N LEU A 665 33.81 -23.11 1.10
CA LEU A 665 33.27 -23.86 2.25
C LEU A 665 33.17 -25.33 1.85
N CYS A 666 33.95 -26.20 2.49
CA CYS A 666 34.01 -27.62 2.19
C CYS A 666 33.45 -28.52 3.30
N GLU A 667 33.24 -27.98 4.51
CA GLU A 667 32.84 -28.76 5.68
C GLU A 667 32.03 -27.90 6.67
N VAL A 668 30.99 -28.51 7.25
CA VAL A 668 30.19 -27.94 8.34
C VAL A 668 30.48 -28.70 9.63
N HIS A 669 30.76 -27.95 10.71
CA HIS A 669 31.16 -28.49 12.00
C HIS A 669 30.03 -29.30 12.65
N GLN A 670 30.38 -30.44 13.27
CA GLN A 670 29.42 -31.41 13.80
C GLN A 670 28.47 -30.81 14.84
N SER A 671 28.92 -29.82 15.62
CA SER A 671 28.09 -29.15 16.64
C SER A 671 26.89 -28.37 16.08
N ILE A 672 26.74 -28.24 14.75
CA ILE A 672 25.54 -27.66 14.16
C ILE A 672 24.26 -28.40 14.61
N GLY A 673 24.33 -29.70 14.89
CA GLY A 673 23.21 -30.49 15.42
C GLY A 673 22.81 -30.16 16.86
N ASP A 674 23.70 -29.49 17.61
CA ASP A 674 23.44 -29.13 19.01
C ASP A 674 22.58 -27.83 19.12
N LEU A 675 22.34 -27.15 17.99
CA LEU A 675 21.60 -25.89 17.88
C LEU A 675 20.08 -26.09 17.88
N ASN A 676 19.54 -26.49 19.03
CA ASN A 676 18.12 -26.81 19.24
C ASN A 676 17.11 -25.68 18.91
N ARG A 677 17.56 -24.43 18.67
CA ARG A 677 16.70 -23.30 18.25
C ARG A 677 16.82 -22.91 16.78
N LEU A 678 17.66 -23.59 15.99
CA LEU A 678 17.94 -23.22 14.61
C LEU A 678 16.71 -23.46 13.72
N LEU A 679 16.17 -22.38 13.14
CA LEU A 679 14.98 -22.37 12.29
C LEU A 679 15.32 -22.37 10.80
N LEU A 680 16.45 -21.76 10.42
CA LEU A 680 16.87 -21.62 9.03
C LEU A 680 18.36 -21.88 8.85
N ILE A 681 18.69 -22.73 7.87
CA ILE A 681 20.03 -22.95 7.32
C ILE A 681 19.99 -22.59 5.84
N ASN A 682 20.89 -21.70 5.41
CA ASN A 682 21.07 -21.35 4.01
C ASN A 682 22.56 -21.42 3.62
N LEU A 683 22.93 -22.49 2.91
CA LEU A 683 24.26 -22.76 2.37
C LEU A 683 24.25 -22.65 0.83
N LYS A 684 23.29 -21.94 0.23
CA LYS A 684 23.16 -21.86 -1.23
C LYS A 684 24.47 -21.41 -1.90
N ASP A 685 24.82 -22.02 -3.04
CA ASP A 685 26.00 -21.72 -3.86
C ASP A 685 27.36 -22.09 -3.19
N CYS A 686 27.37 -22.91 -2.13
CA CYS A 686 28.58 -23.45 -1.50
C CYS A 686 29.19 -24.62 -2.28
N LYS A 687 29.75 -24.33 -3.46
CA LYS A 687 30.23 -25.30 -4.47
C LYS A 687 31.31 -26.29 -4.02
N SER A 688 32.01 -26.04 -2.90
CA SER A 688 33.02 -26.96 -2.38
C SER A 688 32.51 -27.93 -1.30
N LEU A 689 31.27 -27.77 -0.82
CA LEU A 689 30.69 -28.57 0.26
C LEU A 689 30.29 -29.95 -0.26
N GLY A 690 31.03 -30.99 0.18
CA GLY A 690 30.79 -32.37 -0.22
C GLY A 690 29.68 -33.06 0.59
N ASP A 691 29.81 -33.08 1.91
CA ASP A 691 28.86 -33.73 2.81
C ASP A 691 28.22 -32.73 3.80
N LEU A 692 27.05 -33.10 4.31
CA LEU A 692 26.49 -32.51 5.53
C LEU A 692 26.80 -33.42 6.73
N PRO A 693 27.20 -32.86 7.89
CA PRO A 693 27.51 -33.66 9.08
C PRO A 693 26.26 -34.40 9.58
N LYS A 694 26.35 -35.70 9.90
CA LYS A 694 25.19 -36.51 10.33
C LYS A 694 24.38 -35.89 11.48
N LYS A 695 25.05 -35.16 12.39
CA LYS A 695 24.39 -34.39 13.45
C LYS A 695 23.38 -33.35 12.94
N ILE A 696 23.49 -32.82 11.72
CA ILE A 696 22.56 -31.82 11.17
C ILE A 696 21.11 -32.32 11.16
N TYR A 697 20.91 -33.62 10.90
CA TYR A 697 19.57 -34.23 10.79
C TYR A 697 18.86 -34.36 12.14
N GLN A 698 19.57 -34.16 13.25
CA GLN A 698 19.03 -34.16 14.62
C GLN A 698 18.31 -32.83 14.97
N LEU A 699 18.34 -31.83 14.07
CA LEU A 699 17.73 -30.51 14.25
C LEU A 699 16.20 -30.53 14.16
N LYS A 700 15.55 -30.91 15.27
CA LYS A 700 14.09 -30.96 15.42
C LYS A 700 13.36 -29.64 15.11
N SER A 701 14.00 -28.49 15.33
CA SER A 701 13.39 -27.14 15.17
C SER A 701 13.57 -26.52 13.78
N LEU A 702 14.40 -27.11 12.91
CA LEU A 702 14.72 -26.55 11.61
C LEU A 702 13.50 -26.56 10.70
N LYS A 703 13.12 -25.39 10.15
CA LYS A 703 11.99 -25.23 9.22
C LYS A 703 12.42 -25.13 7.77
N THR A 704 13.54 -24.47 7.52
CA THR A 704 14.03 -24.18 6.16
C THR A 704 15.48 -24.63 5.99
N LEU A 705 15.72 -25.55 5.05
CA LEU A 705 17.06 -25.98 4.62
C LEU A 705 17.26 -25.64 3.14
N ILE A 706 18.24 -24.77 2.86
CA ILE A 706 18.62 -24.38 1.50
C ILE A 706 20.07 -24.79 1.25
N ILE A 707 20.28 -25.72 0.32
CA ILE A 707 21.59 -26.21 -0.13
C ILE A 707 21.73 -26.15 -1.67
N SER A 708 20.85 -25.41 -2.36
CA SER A 708 20.93 -25.31 -3.83
C SER A 708 22.29 -24.78 -4.30
N GLY A 709 22.85 -25.32 -5.39
CA GLY A 709 24.16 -24.94 -5.89
C GLY A 709 25.35 -25.51 -5.11
N CYS A 710 25.11 -26.36 -4.10
CA CYS A 710 26.15 -27.21 -3.50
C CYS A 710 26.45 -28.40 -4.43
N SER A 711 27.17 -28.11 -5.52
CA SER A 711 27.44 -29.03 -6.64
C SER A 711 28.31 -30.26 -6.32
N LYS A 712 28.61 -30.53 -5.05
CA LYS A 712 29.30 -31.74 -4.58
C LYS A 712 28.50 -32.58 -3.58
N ILE A 713 27.35 -32.09 -3.09
CA ILE A 713 26.43 -32.92 -2.29
C ILE A 713 25.72 -33.89 -3.23
N ASP A 714 26.06 -35.17 -3.15
CA ASP A 714 25.58 -36.24 -4.04
C ASP A 714 24.50 -37.16 -3.44
N LYS A 715 24.20 -36.97 -2.15
CA LYS A 715 23.16 -37.68 -1.39
C LYS A 715 22.53 -36.80 -0.31
N LEU A 716 21.35 -37.22 0.17
CA LEU A 716 20.82 -36.85 1.49
C LEU A 716 20.67 -38.15 2.29
N GLU A 717 20.94 -38.12 3.60
CA GLU A 717 20.85 -39.33 4.44
C GLU A 717 19.39 -39.60 4.85
N GLU A 718 19.03 -40.88 5.03
CA GLU A 718 17.71 -41.31 5.55
C GLU A 718 17.39 -40.70 6.94
N ASP A 719 18.39 -40.20 7.68
CA ASP A 719 18.21 -39.49 8.94
C ASP A 719 17.36 -38.21 8.82
N ILE A 720 17.12 -37.65 7.63
CA ILE A 720 16.37 -36.39 7.43
C ILE A 720 14.93 -36.40 7.99
N VAL A 721 14.32 -37.59 8.19
CA VAL A 721 13.02 -37.72 8.89
C VAL A 721 13.06 -37.31 10.37
N HIS A 722 14.25 -37.23 10.98
CA HIS A 722 14.43 -36.72 12.35
C HIS A 722 14.32 -35.18 12.43
N MET A 723 14.32 -34.46 11.31
CA MET A 723 14.05 -33.01 11.26
C MET A 723 12.54 -32.71 11.39
N GLU A 724 11.99 -32.96 12.57
CA GLU A 724 10.54 -32.93 12.89
C GLU A 724 9.78 -31.65 12.48
N SER A 725 10.44 -30.50 12.37
CA SER A 725 9.83 -29.22 11.96
C SER A 725 10.10 -28.80 10.50
N LEU A 726 10.82 -29.59 9.70
CA LEU A 726 11.27 -29.16 8.36
C LEU A 726 10.07 -28.99 7.42
N THR A 727 9.73 -27.76 7.05
CA THR A 727 8.65 -27.45 6.11
C THR A 727 9.13 -27.29 4.68
N THR A 728 10.40 -26.89 4.49
CA THR A 728 10.91 -26.36 3.23
C THR A 728 12.33 -26.85 2.95
N LEU A 729 12.48 -27.69 1.92
CA LEU A 729 13.78 -28.21 1.44
C LEU A 729 14.06 -27.71 0.02
N ILE A 730 15.18 -27.00 -0.18
CA ILE A 730 15.57 -26.45 -1.49
C ILE A 730 17.01 -26.86 -1.82
N ALA A 731 17.18 -27.70 -2.84
CA ALA A 731 18.42 -28.37 -3.19
C ALA A 731 18.60 -28.51 -4.74
N LYS A 732 18.20 -27.48 -5.49
CA LYS A 732 18.47 -27.38 -6.95
C LYS A 732 19.98 -27.31 -7.22
N ASP A 733 20.45 -27.76 -8.38
CA ASP A 733 21.84 -27.62 -8.82
C ASP A 733 22.86 -28.30 -7.87
N THR A 734 22.43 -29.38 -7.23
CA THR A 734 23.25 -30.29 -6.41
C THR A 734 23.65 -31.52 -7.23
N ALA A 735 24.55 -32.37 -6.71
CA ALA A 735 24.92 -33.63 -7.35
C ALA A 735 24.00 -34.81 -6.94
N ILE A 736 22.89 -34.54 -6.23
CA ILE A 736 22.02 -35.56 -5.62
C ILE A 736 21.45 -36.50 -6.69
N LYS A 737 21.84 -37.78 -6.63
CA LYS A 737 21.41 -38.84 -7.57
C LYS A 737 20.18 -39.59 -7.07
N GLU A 738 20.13 -39.81 -5.76
CA GLU A 738 19.09 -40.56 -5.06
C GLU A 738 18.62 -39.74 -3.86
N VAL A 739 17.31 -39.80 -3.60
CA VAL A 739 16.62 -38.98 -2.59
C VAL A 739 16.04 -39.94 -1.56
N PRO A 740 16.38 -39.80 -0.26
CA PRO A 740 16.07 -40.80 0.74
C PRO A 740 14.56 -41.01 0.89
N CYS A 741 14.15 -42.26 1.02
CA CYS A 741 12.75 -42.67 1.16
C CYS A 741 12.11 -42.07 2.41
N SER A 742 12.89 -41.73 3.43
CA SER A 742 12.40 -41.06 4.63
C SER A 742 11.87 -39.64 4.41
N ILE A 743 12.21 -38.96 3.29
CA ILE A 743 11.57 -37.69 2.90
C ILE A 743 10.08 -37.92 2.61
N VAL A 744 9.75 -39.01 1.92
CA VAL A 744 8.35 -39.42 1.66
C VAL A 744 7.65 -39.80 2.98
N ARG A 745 8.39 -40.22 4.01
CA ARG A 745 7.86 -40.54 5.34
C ARG A 745 7.77 -39.32 6.28
N SER A 746 8.23 -38.14 5.85
CA SER A 746 8.22 -36.94 6.69
C SER A 746 6.82 -36.35 6.84
N LYS A 747 6.46 -35.98 8.07
CA LYS A 747 5.14 -35.42 8.42
C LYS A 747 5.10 -33.88 8.45
N SER A 748 6.21 -33.23 8.14
CA SER A 748 6.40 -31.77 8.26
C SER A 748 6.59 -31.06 6.91
N ILE A 749 7.23 -31.72 5.93
CA ILE A 749 7.65 -31.08 4.69
C ILE A 749 6.43 -30.81 3.79
N GLY A 750 6.22 -29.54 3.45
CA GLY A 750 5.19 -29.09 2.50
C GLY A 750 5.75 -28.65 1.15
N TYR A 751 7.01 -28.18 1.11
CA TYR A 751 7.69 -27.74 -0.11
C TYR A 751 9.05 -28.42 -0.29
N ILE A 752 9.25 -29.01 -1.46
CA ILE A 752 10.47 -29.72 -1.87
C ILE A 752 10.91 -29.22 -3.25
N SER A 753 12.22 -29.01 -3.42
CA SER A 753 12.80 -28.61 -4.70
C SER A 753 14.14 -29.31 -4.94
N LEU A 754 14.10 -30.39 -5.72
CA LEU A 754 15.22 -31.31 -6.00
C LEU A 754 15.42 -31.43 -7.51
N CYS A 755 16.46 -30.81 -8.05
CA CYS A 755 16.84 -30.90 -9.47
C CYS A 755 18.37 -30.91 -9.59
N GLY A 756 18.95 -31.80 -10.38
CA GLY A 756 20.38 -32.12 -10.33
C GLY A 756 21.29 -31.39 -11.32
N TYR A 757 22.60 -31.49 -11.05
CA TYR A 757 23.64 -31.24 -12.04
C TYR A 757 23.65 -32.36 -13.12
N GLU A 758 24.66 -32.38 -13.99
CA GLU A 758 24.66 -33.10 -15.27
C GLU A 758 24.26 -34.60 -15.22
N GLY A 759 23.25 -34.96 -16.02
CA GLY A 759 23.09 -36.28 -16.62
C GLY A 759 22.61 -37.47 -15.77
N LEU A 760 22.45 -37.33 -14.44
CA LEU A 760 22.32 -38.51 -13.55
C LEU A 760 21.07 -38.56 -12.65
N SER A 761 20.09 -37.67 -12.80
CA SER A 761 18.93 -37.58 -11.89
C SER A 761 17.74 -38.51 -12.20
N CYS A 762 17.95 -39.58 -12.96
CA CYS A 762 16.87 -40.44 -13.50
C CYS A 762 16.05 -41.17 -12.41
N ASN A 763 16.64 -41.43 -11.25
CA ASN A 763 16.04 -42.28 -10.21
C ASN A 763 15.27 -41.49 -9.13
N VAL A 764 15.30 -40.14 -9.17
CA VAL A 764 14.72 -39.28 -8.12
C VAL A 764 13.19 -39.25 -8.17
N PHE A 765 12.61 -39.23 -9.38
CA PHE A 765 11.20 -38.95 -9.59
C PHE A 765 10.27 -40.17 -9.42
N PRO A 766 10.60 -41.39 -9.92
CA PRO A 766 9.69 -42.54 -9.86
C PRO A 766 9.20 -42.85 -8.44
N SER A 767 10.10 -42.89 -7.46
CA SER A 767 9.78 -43.30 -6.07
C SER A 767 8.78 -42.40 -5.35
N ILE A 768 8.80 -41.09 -5.64
CA ILE A 768 7.84 -40.13 -5.06
C ILE A 768 6.51 -40.22 -5.82
N ILE A 769 6.57 -40.27 -7.15
CA ILE A 769 5.42 -40.26 -8.06
C ILE A 769 4.58 -41.53 -7.94
N TRP A 770 5.19 -42.72 -7.92
CA TRP A 770 4.49 -43.99 -7.75
C TRP A 770 3.70 -44.05 -6.44
N SER A 771 4.23 -43.43 -5.38
CA SER A 771 3.56 -43.33 -4.06
C SER A 771 2.33 -42.41 -4.08
N TRP A 772 2.17 -41.55 -5.10
CA TRP A 772 0.97 -40.71 -5.25
C TRP A 772 -0.13 -41.37 -6.09
N MET A 773 0.22 -42.36 -6.92
CA MET A 773 -0.65 -42.82 -8.01
C MET A 773 -1.06 -44.31 -7.91
N SER A 774 -0.57 -45.07 -6.92
CA SER A 774 -0.85 -46.51 -6.80
C SER A 774 -2.04 -46.87 -5.89
N PRO A 775 -3.15 -47.46 -6.42
CA PRO A 775 -4.30 -47.89 -5.62
C PRO A 775 -4.23 -49.39 -5.27
N THR A 776 -3.69 -49.70 -4.09
CA THR A 776 -3.77 -50.96 -3.32
C THR A 776 -4.08 -52.28 -4.08
N ILE A 777 -3.06 -53.07 -4.41
CA ILE A 777 -3.22 -54.49 -4.78
C ILE A 777 -3.62 -55.31 -3.55
N ASN A 778 -4.67 -56.15 -3.64
CA ASN A 778 -4.92 -57.20 -2.64
C ASN A 778 -5.89 -58.33 -3.10
N SER A 779 -5.32 -59.50 -3.46
CA SER A 779 -5.90 -60.86 -3.38
C SER A 779 -4.88 -61.84 -4.00
N LEU A 780 -4.65 -63.07 -3.53
CA LEU A 780 -5.18 -63.83 -2.37
C LEU A 780 -3.99 -64.66 -1.74
N PRO A 781 -4.11 -65.71 -0.90
CA PRO A 781 -3.42 -65.69 0.41
C PRO A 781 -2.27 -66.70 0.68
N ARG A 782 -1.44 -66.36 1.68
CA ARG A 782 -0.64 -67.24 2.60
C ARG A 782 0.40 -68.21 1.99
N ILE A 783 1.66 -68.07 2.44
CA ILE A 783 2.28 -68.95 3.47
C ILE A 783 3.65 -68.37 3.92
N SER A 784 3.96 -68.55 5.20
CA SER A 784 5.30 -68.58 5.82
C SER A 784 5.22 -69.59 6.98
N PRO A 785 6.31 -70.08 7.64
CA PRO A 785 7.66 -69.48 7.74
C PRO A 785 8.88 -70.46 7.72
N PHE A 786 10.09 -69.88 7.87
CA PHE A 786 11.41 -70.48 8.22
C PHE A 786 12.08 -71.51 7.28
N GLY A 787 13.39 -71.35 7.03
CA GLY A 787 14.24 -72.38 6.38
C GLY A 787 15.63 -71.92 5.90
N ASN A 788 16.66 -72.11 6.74
CA ASN A 788 18.09 -72.27 6.44
C ASN A 788 18.77 -71.61 5.20
N MET A 789 19.50 -70.52 5.47
CA MET A 789 20.98 -70.45 5.43
C MET A 789 21.78 -71.00 4.21
N SER A 790 22.30 -70.04 3.43
CA SER A 790 23.66 -69.95 2.83
C SER A 790 24.00 -70.52 1.43
N LEU A 791 24.92 -69.81 0.77
CA LEU A 791 25.68 -70.12 -0.47
C LEU A 791 24.86 -70.12 -1.79
N SER A 792 25.37 -69.65 -2.94
CA SER A 792 26.68 -69.06 -3.27
C SER A 792 26.59 -68.03 -4.43
N LEU A 793 27.56 -67.11 -4.53
CA LEU A 793 27.70 -66.17 -5.65
C LEU A 793 28.19 -66.85 -6.94
N SER A 794 27.46 -66.69 -8.05
CA SER A 794 28.03 -66.42 -9.39
C SER A 794 26.97 -66.07 -10.45
N SER A 795 27.32 -65.13 -11.33
CA SER A 795 26.74 -64.80 -12.66
C SER A 795 25.29 -64.28 -12.80
N THR A 796 25.25 -63.06 -13.36
CA THR A 796 24.31 -62.50 -14.37
C THR A 796 22.91 -61.99 -13.99
N ASP A 797 22.71 -60.75 -14.45
CA ASP A 797 21.52 -59.90 -14.58
C ASP A 797 20.65 -59.52 -13.37
N LEU A 798 20.33 -58.23 -13.33
CA LEU A 798 19.53 -57.58 -12.29
C LEU A 798 18.05 -57.69 -12.66
N HIS A 799 17.24 -58.29 -11.78
CA HIS A 799 15.83 -57.89 -11.60
C HIS A 799 15.25 -58.48 -10.29
N ASP A 800 15.30 -57.71 -9.20
CA ASP A 800 14.35 -57.80 -8.08
C ASP A 800 14.26 -56.40 -7.43
N ASN A 801 13.09 -55.79 -7.22
CA ASN A 801 11.87 -56.21 -6.49
C ASN A 801 11.93 -56.07 -4.96
N THR A 802 12.26 -54.87 -4.46
CA THR A 802 12.01 -54.51 -3.04
C THR A 802 10.54 -54.10 -2.77
N LEU A 803 9.59 -54.48 -3.63
CA LEU A 803 8.14 -54.22 -3.49
C LEU A 803 7.45 -55.20 -2.52
N GLY A 804 8.00 -55.34 -1.31
CA GLY A 804 7.48 -56.23 -0.27
C GLY A 804 7.12 -55.57 1.07
N LEU A 805 7.43 -54.28 1.28
CA LEU A 805 7.38 -53.64 2.61
C LEU A 805 6.63 -52.29 2.70
N LEU A 806 6.00 -51.81 1.61
CA LEU A 806 5.42 -50.46 1.57
C LEU A 806 3.88 -50.38 1.67
N SER A 807 3.16 -51.50 1.53
CA SER A 807 1.72 -51.58 1.83
C SER A 807 1.56 -51.86 3.34
N PRO A 808 1.44 -50.81 4.20
CA PRO A 808 0.32 -49.86 4.09
C PRO A 808 0.69 -48.36 4.28
N MET A 809 1.96 -47.94 4.13
CA MET A 809 2.38 -46.57 4.46
C MET A 809 1.90 -45.49 3.46
N VAL A 810 1.58 -45.88 2.23
CA VAL A 810 1.28 -44.98 1.10
C VAL A 810 0.10 -44.03 1.38
N ILE A 811 -0.88 -44.45 2.19
CA ILE A 811 -2.07 -43.65 2.56
C ILE A 811 -1.71 -42.37 3.35
N SER A 812 -0.49 -42.26 3.90
CA SER A 812 -0.11 -41.17 4.81
C SER A 812 0.28 -39.82 4.14
N LEU A 813 0.35 -39.75 2.80
CA LEU A 813 0.83 -38.60 2.04
C LEU A 813 -0.20 -37.45 1.88
N SER A 814 -0.64 -36.88 2.99
CA SER A 814 -1.67 -35.82 3.04
C SER A 814 -1.15 -34.37 2.99
N LYS A 815 0.17 -34.14 2.86
CA LYS A 815 0.78 -32.80 3.03
C LYS A 815 1.64 -32.25 1.89
N ILE A 816 2.18 -33.10 1.02
CA ILE A 816 2.96 -32.62 -0.13
C ILE A 816 1.95 -32.22 -1.21
N ARG A 817 1.90 -30.92 -1.56
CA ARG A 817 0.87 -30.38 -2.46
C ARG A 817 1.22 -30.55 -3.94
N THR A 818 2.44 -30.14 -4.30
CA THR A 818 2.92 -30.03 -5.68
C THR A 818 4.37 -30.54 -5.78
N VAL A 819 4.68 -31.29 -6.83
CA VAL A 819 6.07 -31.67 -7.22
C VAL A 819 6.45 -30.90 -8.48
N TRP A 820 7.67 -30.37 -8.53
CA TRP A 820 8.22 -29.67 -9.70
C TRP A 820 9.44 -30.42 -10.25
N VAL A 821 9.40 -30.73 -11.54
CA VAL A 821 10.47 -31.32 -12.35
C VAL A 821 11.04 -30.28 -13.31
N GLN A 822 12.36 -30.22 -13.44
CA GLN A 822 13.07 -29.38 -14.41
C GLN A 822 14.01 -30.26 -15.22
N CYS A 823 13.67 -30.49 -16.48
CA CYS A 823 14.50 -31.17 -17.48
C CYS A 823 15.46 -30.16 -18.14
N ARG A 824 16.49 -30.67 -18.83
CA ARG A 824 17.52 -29.88 -19.52
C ARG A 824 17.28 -29.70 -21.02
N SER A 825 16.38 -30.49 -21.61
CA SER A 825 16.02 -30.40 -23.03
C SER A 825 14.63 -30.99 -23.29
N LYS A 826 14.00 -30.58 -24.40
CA LYS A 826 12.72 -31.12 -24.87
C LYS A 826 12.81 -32.64 -25.11
N ILE A 827 13.98 -33.14 -25.54
CA ILE A 827 14.26 -34.58 -25.71
C ILE A 827 14.20 -35.33 -24.37
N GLN A 828 14.87 -34.82 -23.32
CA GLN A 828 14.82 -35.44 -21.99
C GLN A 828 13.39 -35.40 -21.42
N LEU A 829 12.70 -34.28 -21.60
CA LEU A 829 11.31 -34.11 -21.16
C LEU A 829 10.38 -35.15 -21.82
N THR A 830 10.44 -35.30 -23.15
CA THR A 830 9.65 -36.30 -23.89
C THR A 830 10.01 -37.74 -23.49
N GLN A 831 11.29 -38.06 -23.26
CA GLN A 831 11.70 -39.42 -22.84
C GLN A 831 11.18 -39.79 -21.45
N GLU A 832 11.19 -38.86 -20.49
CA GLU A 832 10.65 -39.10 -19.16
C GLU A 832 9.10 -39.14 -19.17
N LEU A 833 8.45 -38.33 -20.03
CA LEU A 833 7.00 -38.39 -20.24
C LEU A 833 6.59 -39.75 -20.86
N GLN A 834 7.29 -40.20 -21.90
CA GLN A 834 7.05 -41.49 -22.56
C GLN A 834 7.12 -42.63 -21.52
N ARG A 835 8.21 -42.71 -20.75
CA ARG A 835 8.39 -43.70 -19.66
C ARG A 835 7.27 -43.68 -18.62
N PHE A 836 6.79 -42.49 -18.26
CA PHE A 836 5.69 -42.30 -17.30
C PHE A 836 4.36 -42.85 -17.85
N LEU A 837 4.10 -42.69 -19.15
CA LEU A 837 2.88 -43.16 -19.83
C LEU A 837 2.93 -44.66 -20.14
N ASP A 838 4.04 -45.15 -20.70
CA ASP A 838 4.24 -46.56 -21.05
C ASP A 838 4.02 -47.49 -19.83
N GLN A 839 4.52 -47.08 -18.66
CA GLN A 839 4.36 -47.84 -17.40
C GLN A 839 2.95 -47.75 -16.78
N TYR A 840 2.09 -46.84 -17.23
CA TYR A 840 0.70 -46.72 -16.80
C TYR A 840 -0.29 -47.48 -17.70
N GLY A 841 0.20 -48.15 -18.76
CA GLY A 841 -0.64 -48.91 -19.69
C GLY A 841 -1.45 -48.03 -20.65
N VAL A 842 -1.09 -46.75 -20.78
CA VAL A 842 -1.72 -45.81 -21.72
C VAL A 842 -0.98 -45.89 -23.07
N ASN A 843 -1.17 -47.01 -23.78
CA ASN A 843 -0.71 -47.11 -25.17
C ASN A 843 -1.52 -46.15 -26.04
N VAL A 844 -0.88 -45.06 -26.49
CA VAL A 844 -1.46 -44.07 -27.43
C VAL A 844 -1.35 -44.59 -28.89
N SER A 845 -1.47 -45.91 -29.10
CA SER A 845 -1.38 -46.55 -30.41
C SER A 845 -2.23 -47.82 -30.47
N GLU A 846 -3.17 -47.83 -31.41
CA GLU A 846 -3.86 -48.98 -32.00
C GLU A 846 -4.41 -50.06 -31.04
N PHE A 847 -5.68 -49.88 -30.67
CA PHE A 847 -6.57 -50.99 -30.27
C PHE A 847 -7.84 -51.00 -31.14
N GLU A 848 -7.67 -51.04 -32.46
CA GLU A 848 -8.68 -51.66 -33.32
C GLU A 848 -8.55 -53.19 -33.23
N THR A 849 -9.68 -53.88 -33.43
CA THR A 849 -9.86 -55.35 -33.41
C THR A 849 -9.85 -56.05 -32.02
N SER A 850 -10.95 -56.77 -31.75
CA SER A 850 -11.27 -57.53 -30.52
C SER A 850 -11.30 -56.70 -29.20
N TYR A 851 -12.43 -56.55 -28.49
CA TYR A 851 -13.70 -57.29 -28.51
C TYR A 851 -14.90 -56.35 -28.73
N ALA A 852 -15.34 -56.20 -29.98
CA ALA A 852 -16.57 -55.48 -30.32
C ALA A 852 -17.82 -56.36 -30.14
N SER A 853 -18.14 -56.74 -28.89
CA SER A 853 -19.42 -57.36 -28.54
C SER A 853 -19.71 -57.29 -27.03
N GLN A 854 -20.92 -56.84 -26.68
CA GLN A 854 -21.53 -56.90 -25.33
C GLN A 854 -20.97 -55.97 -24.22
N ILE A 855 -20.69 -54.70 -24.53
CA ILE A 855 -20.94 -53.60 -23.57
C ILE A 855 -21.76 -52.51 -24.26
N SER A 856 -23.08 -52.64 -24.20
CA SER A 856 -24.03 -51.55 -24.48
C SER A 856 -24.19 -50.69 -23.22
N ASN A 857 -24.22 -49.37 -23.38
CA ASN A 857 -24.31 -48.33 -22.32
C ASN A 857 -23.01 -48.10 -21.52
N LEU A 858 -21.99 -47.58 -22.20
CA LEU A 858 -20.99 -46.72 -21.56
C LEU A 858 -21.52 -45.27 -21.54
N PHE A 859 -21.64 -44.66 -20.35
CA PHE A 859 -22.07 -43.27 -20.26
C PHE A 859 -20.89 -42.32 -20.47
N LEU A 860 -21.00 -41.45 -21.47
CA LEU A 860 -20.12 -40.28 -21.62
C LEU A 860 -20.47 -39.22 -20.58
N ARG A 861 -19.45 -38.66 -19.95
CA ARG A 861 -19.55 -37.74 -18.80
C ARG A 861 -18.42 -36.73 -18.83
N SER A 862 -18.63 -35.54 -18.28
CA SER A 862 -17.58 -34.52 -18.13
C SER A 862 -17.15 -34.36 -16.66
N LEU A 863 -15.91 -33.88 -16.46
CA LEU A 863 -15.37 -33.40 -15.19
C LEU A 863 -14.79 -32.00 -15.42
N LEU A 864 -15.25 -31.02 -14.66
CA LEU A 864 -14.71 -29.65 -14.66
C LEU A 864 -13.76 -29.44 -13.48
N ILE A 865 -12.59 -28.86 -13.75
CA ILE A 865 -11.54 -28.56 -12.78
C ILE A 865 -11.12 -27.10 -12.97
N GLY A 866 -11.14 -26.27 -11.91
CA GLY A 866 -10.69 -24.88 -11.94
C GLY A 866 -9.38 -24.65 -11.18
N MET A 867 -8.48 -23.84 -11.71
CA MET A 867 -7.17 -23.51 -11.12
C MET A 867 -6.93 -22.00 -11.19
N GLY A 868 -6.54 -21.37 -10.07
CA GLY A 868 -6.37 -19.92 -9.97
C GLY A 868 -7.68 -19.17 -9.66
N SER A 869 -7.88 -17.98 -10.23
CA SER A 869 -9.02 -17.09 -9.93
C SER A 869 -10.37 -17.55 -10.50
N CYS A 870 -10.50 -18.83 -10.89
CA CYS A 870 -11.69 -19.41 -11.50
C CYS A 870 -12.93 -19.45 -10.59
N HIS A 871 -12.77 -19.30 -9.27
CA HIS A 871 -13.90 -19.21 -8.33
C HIS A 871 -14.87 -18.07 -8.70
N ILE A 872 -14.37 -16.94 -9.20
CA ILE A 872 -15.19 -15.81 -9.70
C ILE A 872 -16.10 -16.24 -10.86
N VAL A 873 -15.65 -17.19 -11.70
CA VAL A 873 -16.39 -17.71 -12.86
C VAL A 873 -17.33 -18.85 -12.47
N ILE A 874 -16.92 -19.71 -11.53
CA ILE A 874 -17.70 -20.89 -11.11
C ILE A 874 -18.88 -20.51 -10.22
N ASP A 875 -18.73 -19.49 -9.35
CA ASP A 875 -19.81 -19.01 -8.48
C ASP A 875 -20.73 -17.96 -9.15
N THR A 876 -20.36 -17.42 -10.32
CA THR A 876 -21.26 -16.59 -11.13
C THR A 876 -22.29 -17.52 -11.82
N PRO A 877 -23.60 -17.33 -11.61
CA PRO A 877 -24.52 -18.45 -11.44
C PRO A 877 -24.80 -19.26 -12.70
N GLY A 878 -24.98 -20.57 -12.51
CA GLY A 878 -25.40 -21.55 -13.53
C GLY A 878 -26.79 -21.27 -14.13
N LYS A 879 -26.86 -20.28 -15.02
CA LYS A 879 -28.02 -19.90 -15.84
C LYS A 879 -27.68 -19.77 -17.33
N SER A 880 -26.42 -19.98 -17.71
CA SER A 880 -25.93 -20.00 -19.09
C SER A 880 -25.38 -21.36 -19.55
N LEU A 881 -25.16 -22.32 -18.64
CA LEU A 881 -25.16 -23.73 -19.03
C LEU A 881 -26.63 -24.16 -19.24
N PRO A 882 -26.99 -24.77 -20.38
CA PRO A 882 -28.32 -25.35 -20.57
C PRO A 882 -28.63 -26.42 -19.52
N GLN A 883 -29.89 -26.49 -19.08
CA GLN A 883 -30.38 -27.55 -18.20
C GLN A 883 -30.58 -28.85 -19.00
N GLY A 884 -29.46 -29.51 -19.34
CA GLY A 884 -29.44 -30.67 -20.26
C GLY A 884 -28.62 -31.89 -19.80
N LEU A 885 -28.03 -31.87 -18.61
CA LEU A 885 -27.16 -32.97 -18.12
C LEU A 885 -27.92 -34.16 -17.47
N THR A 886 -29.22 -34.31 -17.74
CA THR A 886 -30.07 -35.42 -17.24
C THR A 886 -31.15 -35.86 -18.24
N THR A 887 -30.80 -35.96 -19.53
CA THR A 887 -31.61 -36.61 -20.57
C THR A 887 -30.77 -37.61 -21.36
N ASN A 888 -31.26 -38.85 -21.53
CA ASN A 888 -30.41 -40.02 -21.84
C ASN A 888 -30.12 -40.29 -23.32
N ASP A 889 -30.77 -39.59 -24.26
CA ASP A 889 -30.94 -40.07 -25.64
C ASP A 889 -30.56 -39.04 -26.73
N SER A 890 -29.43 -38.34 -26.57
CA SER A 890 -28.85 -37.49 -27.63
C SER A 890 -27.32 -37.47 -27.59
N SER A 891 -26.68 -37.61 -28.75
CA SER A 891 -25.21 -37.70 -28.93
C SER A 891 -24.43 -36.40 -28.72
N ASP A 892 -25.13 -35.27 -28.59
CA ASP A 892 -24.55 -33.95 -28.87
C ASP A 892 -24.19 -33.23 -27.57
N PHE A 893 -22.90 -33.25 -27.22
CA PHE A 893 -22.37 -32.57 -26.03
C PHE A 893 -22.16 -31.08 -26.27
N PHE A 894 -23.01 -30.24 -25.68
CA PHE A 894 -22.81 -28.80 -25.64
C PHE A 894 -21.72 -28.41 -24.62
N LEU A 895 -20.47 -28.35 -25.08
CA LEU A 895 -19.40 -27.62 -24.40
C LEU A 895 -19.80 -26.14 -24.19
N PRO A 896 -19.30 -25.46 -23.13
CA PRO A 896 -19.57 -24.04 -22.93
C PRO A 896 -18.99 -23.24 -24.10
N GLY A 897 -19.89 -22.65 -24.91
CA GLY A 897 -19.54 -21.99 -26.18
C GLY A 897 -18.66 -20.76 -26.00
N GLY A 898 -17.78 -20.52 -26.97
CA GLY A 898 -16.72 -19.49 -26.96
C GLY A 898 -17.18 -18.01 -27.01
N ASN A 899 -18.40 -17.70 -26.54
CA ASN A 899 -18.97 -16.35 -26.59
C ASN A 899 -18.45 -15.41 -25.48
N CYS A 900 -17.29 -15.70 -24.89
CA CYS A 900 -16.60 -14.82 -23.95
C CYS A 900 -15.26 -14.38 -24.56
N PRO A 901 -15.13 -13.15 -25.09
CA PRO A 901 -13.98 -12.74 -25.92
C PRO A 901 -12.66 -12.56 -25.14
N SER A 902 -12.64 -12.93 -23.85
CA SER A 902 -11.44 -12.96 -22.99
C SER A 902 -10.99 -14.39 -22.62
N TRP A 903 -11.61 -15.42 -23.22
CA TRP A 903 -11.31 -16.83 -22.98
C TRP A 903 -10.77 -17.48 -24.27
N LEU A 904 -9.75 -18.31 -24.15
CA LEU A 904 -9.23 -19.15 -25.25
C LEU A 904 -9.39 -20.62 -24.88
N ALA A 905 -9.92 -21.42 -25.80
CA ALA A 905 -10.20 -22.84 -25.60
C ALA A 905 -9.31 -23.69 -26.53
N TYR A 906 -8.73 -24.76 -25.97
CA TYR A 906 -7.84 -25.69 -26.68
C TYR A 906 -8.28 -27.12 -26.40
N THR A 907 -8.61 -27.88 -27.44
CA THR A 907 -9.08 -29.27 -27.37
C THR A 907 -7.94 -30.26 -27.65
N GLY A 908 -7.96 -31.42 -27.02
CA GLY A 908 -7.09 -32.55 -27.31
C GLY A 908 -7.82 -33.88 -27.17
N GLU A 909 -7.52 -34.82 -28.05
CA GLU A 909 -8.10 -36.17 -28.01
C GLU A 909 -7.45 -36.99 -26.89
N GLY A 910 -8.28 -37.59 -26.03
CA GLY A 910 -7.80 -38.37 -24.88
C GLY A 910 -7.39 -37.51 -23.66
N PRO A 911 -6.38 -37.95 -22.88
CA PRO A 911 -6.11 -37.44 -21.53
C PRO A 911 -5.25 -36.16 -21.45
N SER A 912 -4.83 -35.58 -22.58
CA SER A 912 -4.10 -34.31 -22.61
C SER A 912 -4.58 -33.36 -23.69
N ALA A 913 -4.24 -32.09 -23.51
CA ALA A 913 -4.43 -31.03 -24.51
C ALA A 913 -3.18 -30.14 -24.56
N GLN A 914 -2.73 -29.84 -25.78
CA GLN A 914 -1.54 -29.03 -26.06
C GLN A 914 -1.95 -27.64 -26.56
N PHE A 915 -1.24 -26.61 -26.12
CA PHE A 915 -1.47 -25.22 -26.53
C PHE A 915 -0.17 -24.40 -26.46
N GLN A 916 -0.12 -23.30 -27.20
CA GLN A 916 0.88 -22.26 -26.98
C GLN A 916 0.24 -21.10 -26.22
N VAL A 917 0.91 -20.62 -25.17
CA VAL A 917 0.46 -19.43 -24.45
C VAL A 917 0.49 -18.23 -25.41
N PRO A 918 -0.60 -17.42 -25.52
CA PRO A 918 -0.65 -16.24 -26.38
C PRO A 918 0.53 -15.30 -26.12
N ARG A 919 1.00 -14.63 -27.18
CA ARG A 919 2.22 -13.80 -27.15
C ARG A 919 1.96 -12.33 -26.80
N ASP A 920 0.74 -12.00 -26.40
CA ASP A 920 0.31 -10.62 -26.24
C ASP A 920 0.83 -10.01 -24.93
N ILE A 921 1.42 -8.82 -25.01
CA ILE A 921 2.39 -8.34 -24.00
C ILE A 921 1.70 -7.92 -22.69
N ASP A 922 0.46 -7.42 -22.78
CA ASP A 922 -0.31 -6.91 -21.63
C ASP A 922 -1.24 -7.97 -20.99
N CYS A 923 -1.27 -9.21 -21.51
CA CYS A 923 -2.24 -10.24 -21.12
C CYS A 923 -1.65 -11.31 -20.18
N HIS A 924 -1.86 -11.16 -18.88
CA HIS A 924 -1.51 -12.21 -17.89
C HIS A 924 -2.64 -13.24 -17.71
N VAL A 925 -2.28 -14.52 -17.62
CA VAL A 925 -3.21 -15.61 -17.27
C VAL A 925 -3.69 -15.43 -15.82
N LYS A 926 -5.01 -15.40 -15.62
CA LYS A 926 -5.69 -15.30 -14.31
C LYS A 926 -6.31 -16.60 -13.83
N GLY A 927 -6.54 -17.57 -14.70
CA GLY A 927 -7.01 -18.90 -14.33
C GLY A 927 -7.02 -19.88 -15.49
N ILE A 928 -7.14 -21.17 -15.16
CA ILE A 928 -7.27 -22.28 -16.10
C ILE A 928 -8.48 -23.11 -15.68
N ILE A 929 -9.35 -23.45 -16.63
CA ILE A 929 -10.44 -24.42 -16.43
C ILE A 929 -10.21 -25.61 -17.37
N LEU A 930 -10.17 -26.82 -16.83
CA LEU A 930 -10.09 -28.06 -17.58
C LEU A 930 -11.48 -28.70 -17.63
N CYS A 931 -11.94 -29.08 -18.82
CA CYS A 931 -13.11 -29.92 -19.01
C CYS A 931 -12.64 -31.26 -19.59
N VAL A 932 -12.84 -32.36 -18.86
CA VAL A 932 -12.39 -33.69 -19.27
C VAL A 932 -13.60 -34.56 -19.55
N VAL A 933 -13.79 -34.98 -20.81
CA VAL A 933 -14.85 -35.91 -21.22
C VAL A 933 -14.32 -37.34 -21.14
N TYR A 934 -15.00 -38.19 -20.39
CA TYR A 934 -14.62 -39.58 -20.16
C TYR A 934 -15.83 -40.52 -20.28
N SER A 935 -15.56 -41.80 -20.47
CA SER A 935 -16.54 -42.87 -20.44
C SER A 935 -16.31 -43.77 -19.22
N SER A 936 -17.40 -44.23 -18.60
CA SER A 936 -17.40 -44.99 -17.35
C SER A 936 -18.49 -46.08 -17.35
N THR A 937 -18.25 -47.15 -16.59
CA THR A 937 -19.18 -48.26 -16.34
C THR A 937 -20.03 -48.10 -15.07
N SER A 938 -19.90 -46.97 -14.35
CA SER A 938 -20.53 -46.74 -13.04
C SER A 938 -20.97 -45.29 -12.84
N GLU A 939 -22.01 -45.10 -12.01
CA GLU A 939 -22.80 -43.87 -11.93
C GLU A 939 -22.17 -42.69 -11.16
N ASN A 940 -21.05 -42.88 -10.44
CA ASN A 940 -20.37 -41.80 -9.71
C ASN A 940 -18.87 -42.11 -9.52
N ILE A 941 -18.02 -41.75 -10.49
CA ILE A 941 -16.57 -42.06 -10.43
C ILE A 941 -15.65 -40.87 -10.80
N GLY A 942 -15.99 -39.99 -11.75
CA GLY A 942 -15.03 -39.04 -12.36
C GLY A 942 -14.12 -38.26 -11.40
N ALA A 943 -14.71 -37.52 -10.45
CA ALA A 943 -13.94 -36.78 -9.45
C ALA A 943 -13.24 -37.68 -8.40
N GLU A 944 -13.71 -38.91 -8.22
CA GLU A 944 -13.13 -39.87 -7.27
C GLU A 944 -11.92 -40.63 -7.84
N CYS A 945 -11.90 -40.91 -9.15
CA CYS A 945 -10.76 -41.53 -9.81
C CYS A 945 -9.65 -40.56 -10.25
N LEU A 946 -9.84 -39.24 -10.19
CA LEU A 946 -8.76 -38.28 -10.44
C LEU A 946 -7.61 -38.50 -9.43
N THR A 947 -6.39 -38.72 -9.93
CA THR A 947 -5.18 -38.92 -9.10
C THR A 947 -4.28 -37.69 -9.09
N SER A 948 -3.98 -37.12 -10.27
CA SER A 948 -3.16 -35.92 -10.43
C SER A 948 -3.45 -35.17 -11.73
N VAL A 949 -3.03 -33.90 -11.76
CA VAL A 949 -2.96 -33.07 -12.98
C VAL A 949 -1.49 -32.71 -13.19
N LEU A 950 -1.01 -32.89 -14.42
CA LEU A 950 0.34 -32.56 -14.84
C LEU A 950 0.30 -31.34 -15.78
N ILE A 951 1.13 -30.33 -15.51
CA ILE A 951 1.35 -29.19 -16.40
C ILE A 951 2.79 -29.27 -16.92
N ILE A 952 2.92 -29.57 -18.19
CA ILE A 952 4.18 -29.79 -18.90
C ILE A 952 4.47 -28.53 -19.72
N ASN A 953 5.63 -27.90 -19.54
CA ASN A 953 6.05 -26.79 -20.40
C ASN A 953 7.26 -27.23 -21.22
N TYR A 954 7.05 -27.33 -22.53
CA TYR A 954 8.06 -27.80 -23.48
C TYR A 954 9.10 -26.72 -23.83
N THR A 955 8.75 -25.44 -23.77
CA THR A 955 9.70 -24.33 -23.96
C THR A 955 10.68 -24.23 -22.78
N LYS A 956 10.16 -24.26 -21.55
CA LYS A 956 10.94 -24.22 -20.30
C LYS A 956 11.48 -25.57 -19.85
N CYS A 957 11.09 -26.65 -20.52
CA CYS A 957 11.46 -28.04 -20.19
C CYS A 957 11.07 -28.44 -18.75
N THR A 958 9.83 -28.20 -18.30
CA THR A 958 9.36 -28.51 -16.94
C THR A 958 8.15 -29.45 -16.91
N ILE A 959 7.94 -30.11 -15.76
CA ILE A 959 6.68 -30.78 -15.40
C ILE A 959 6.30 -30.33 -13.99
N GLN A 960 5.09 -29.82 -13.81
CA GLN A 960 4.46 -29.63 -12.50
C GLN A 960 3.46 -30.75 -12.29
N ILE A 961 3.51 -31.44 -11.15
CA ILE A 961 2.60 -32.53 -10.79
C ILE A 961 1.81 -32.09 -9.57
N HIS A 962 0.52 -31.85 -9.73
CA HIS A 962 -0.40 -31.47 -8.67
C HIS A 962 -1.23 -32.68 -8.24
N LYS A 963 -1.20 -33.03 -6.94
CA LYS A 963 -2.04 -34.11 -6.40
C LYS A 963 -3.51 -33.70 -6.44
N ARG A 964 -4.44 -34.65 -6.64
CA ARG A 964 -5.90 -34.40 -6.59
C ARG A 964 -6.35 -33.60 -5.35
N ASP A 965 -5.82 -33.88 -4.16
CA ASP A 965 -6.16 -33.11 -2.95
C ASP A 965 -5.80 -31.61 -3.06
N THR A 966 -4.75 -31.29 -3.82
CA THR A 966 -4.29 -29.92 -4.07
C THR A 966 -5.11 -29.23 -5.15
N ILE A 967 -5.51 -29.97 -6.19
CA ILE A 967 -6.50 -29.50 -7.18
C ILE A 967 -7.84 -29.19 -6.51
N MET A 968 -8.29 -30.03 -5.57
CA MET A 968 -9.52 -29.82 -4.80
C MET A 968 -9.41 -28.79 -3.66
N SER A 969 -8.22 -28.25 -3.38
CA SER A 969 -7.97 -27.23 -2.34
C SER A 969 -7.03 -26.12 -2.83
N PHE A 970 -7.08 -25.82 -4.12
CA PHE A 970 -6.09 -25.03 -4.84
C PHE A 970 -6.05 -23.57 -4.34
N ASN A 971 -4.85 -23.04 -4.07
CA ASN A 971 -4.68 -21.75 -3.39
C ASN A 971 -3.76 -20.78 -4.17
N ASP A 972 -3.64 -19.54 -3.67
CA ASP A 972 -2.82 -18.49 -4.29
C ASP A 972 -1.33 -18.85 -4.44
N GLU A 973 -0.79 -19.70 -3.57
CA GLU A 973 0.61 -20.12 -3.63
C GLU A 973 0.84 -21.21 -4.68
N ASP A 974 -0.08 -22.19 -4.80
CA ASP A 974 -0.09 -23.14 -5.92
C ASP A 974 -0.34 -22.42 -7.26
N TRP A 975 -1.25 -21.43 -7.31
CA TRP A 975 -1.47 -20.62 -8.51
C TRP A 975 -0.26 -19.78 -8.90
N LYS A 976 0.46 -19.22 -7.91
CA LYS A 976 1.74 -18.54 -8.14
C LYS A 976 2.80 -19.49 -8.70
N ASN A 977 2.84 -20.74 -8.25
CA ASN A 977 3.74 -21.75 -8.83
C ASN A 977 3.38 -22.04 -10.29
N VAL A 978 2.09 -22.22 -10.63
CA VAL A 978 1.65 -22.43 -12.02
C VAL A 978 1.97 -21.22 -12.90
N THR A 979 1.62 -20.00 -12.49
CA THR A 979 1.88 -18.78 -13.28
C THR A 979 3.36 -18.49 -13.49
N THR A 980 4.25 -18.79 -12.52
CA THR A 980 5.71 -18.72 -12.78
C THR A 980 6.23 -19.76 -13.77
N ASN A 981 5.42 -20.74 -14.17
CA ASN A 981 5.75 -21.73 -15.19
C ASN A 981 5.12 -21.42 -16.57
N LEU A 982 4.40 -20.30 -16.73
CA LEU A 982 3.65 -19.96 -17.95
C LEU A 982 3.92 -18.51 -18.38
N GLU A 983 4.74 -18.32 -19.41
CA GLU A 983 5.03 -17.02 -20.03
C GLU A 983 4.46 -16.94 -21.46
N PRO A 984 4.18 -15.73 -21.97
CA PRO A 984 3.73 -15.51 -23.34
C PRO A 984 4.63 -16.20 -24.38
N GLY A 985 4.07 -17.09 -25.20
CA GLY A 985 4.79 -17.89 -26.20
C GLY A 985 5.34 -19.24 -25.75
N ASP A 986 5.13 -19.67 -24.49
CA ASP A 986 5.49 -21.02 -24.05
C ASP A 986 4.63 -22.11 -24.73
N ASP A 987 5.26 -23.20 -25.20
CA ASP A 987 4.59 -24.44 -25.60
C ASP A 987 4.22 -25.25 -24.34
N VAL A 988 2.94 -25.56 -24.13
CA VAL A 988 2.43 -26.17 -22.91
C VAL A 988 1.48 -27.34 -23.22
N GLU A 989 1.52 -28.37 -22.39
CA GLU A 989 0.56 -29.48 -22.39
C GLU A 989 0.04 -29.69 -20.98
N ILE A 990 -1.27 -29.90 -20.85
CA ILE A 990 -1.88 -30.33 -19.59
C ILE A 990 -2.38 -31.75 -19.77
N PHE A 991 -1.92 -32.66 -18.91
CA PHE A 991 -2.29 -34.08 -18.90
C PHE A 991 -3.02 -34.40 -17.58
N VAL A 992 -4.13 -35.13 -17.66
CA VAL A 992 -4.98 -35.47 -16.50
C VAL A 992 -4.93 -36.98 -16.23
N ALA A 993 -4.45 -37.37 -15.05
CA ALA A 993 -4.28 -38.75 -14.66
C ALA A 993 -5.47 -39.26 -13.83
N PHE A 994 -5.95 -40.47 -14.17
CA PHE A 994 -7.04 -41.16 -13.49
C PHE A 994 -6.61 -42.58 -13.07
N GLY A 995 -7.24 -43.11 -12.03
CA GLY A 995 -7.17 -44.53 -11.67
C GLY A 995 -7.93 -45.42 -12.66
N HIS A 996 -7.71 -46.74 -12.56
CA HIS A 996 -8.30 -47.73 -13.45
C HIS A 996 -9.83 -47.67 -13.52
N GLY A 997 -10.39 -47.90 -14.72
CA GLY A 997 -11.84 -48.02 -14.94
C GLY A 997 -12.49 -46.87 -15.72
N LEU A 998 -11.74 -45.82 -16.05
CA LEU A 998 -12.18 -44.71 -16.92
C LEU A 998 -11.39 -44.70 -18.24
N ILE A 999 -12.07 -44.38 -19.34
CA ILE A 999 -11.43 -44.05 -20.63
C ILE A 999 -11.74 -42.59 -20.96
N VAL A 1000 -10.73 -41.73 -20.87
CA VAL A 1000 -10.84 -40.33 -21.32
C VAL A 1000 -10.97 -40.29 -22.84
N LYS A 1001 -11.84 -39.43 -23.35
CA LYS A 1001 -12.13 -39.24 -24.77
C LYS A 1001 -11.67 -37.88 -25.29
N GLU A 1002 -11.82 -36.83 -24.48
CA GLU A 1002 -11.44 -35.47 -24.84
C GLU A 1002 -11.00 -34.70 -23.60
N THR A 1003 -10.01 -33.83 -23.74
CA THR A 1003 -9.59 -32.85 -22.73
C THR A 1003 -9.63 -31.46 -23.35
N VAL A 1004 -10.29 -30.51 -22.68
CA VAL A 1004 -10.42 -29.13 -23.14
C VAL A 1004 -9.86 -28.18 -22.09
N VAL A 1005 -8.93 -27.30 -22.49
CA VAL A 1005 -8.29 -26.29 -21.64
C VAL A 1005 -8.85 -24.92 -22.00
N TYR A 1006 -9.46 -24.24 -21.04
CA TYR A 1006 -9.88 -22.84 -21.14
C TYR A 1006 -8.92 -21.95 -20.35
N LEU A 1007 -8.28 -20.99 -21.01
CA LEU A 1007 -7.41 -19.99 -20.41
C LEU A 1007 -8.15 -18.65 -20.25
N PHE A 1008 -8.04 -18.04 -19.06
CA PHE A 1008 -8.66 -16.77 -18.71
C PHE A 1008 -7.60 -15.68 -18.49
N TYR A 1009 -7.82 -14.48 -19.02
CA TYR A 1009 -6.86 -13.36 -19.01
C TYR A 1009 -7.38 -12.10 -18.30
N ASP A 1010 -6.47 -11.18 -17.99
CA ASP A 1010 -6.85 -9.80 -17.66
C ASP A 1010 -7.45 -9.07 -18.86
N LYS A 1011 -8.36 -8.10 -18.61
CA LYS A 1011 -9.12 -7.43 -19.67
C LYS A 1011 -8.41 -6.18 -20.21
N SER A 1012 -7.81 -6.31 -21.39
CA SER A 1012 -7.33 -5.20 -22.24
C SER A 1012 -7.91 -5.24 -23.67
N ILE A 1013 -9.16 -5.68 -23.82
CA ILE A 1013 -9.86 -5.64 -25.12
C ILE A 1013 -10.27 -4.20 -25.44
N THR A 1014 -9.38 -3.45 -26.08
CA THR A 1014 -9.78 -2.28 -26.89
C THR A 1014 -10.50 -2.79 -28.14
N THR A 1015 -11.78 -2.43 -28.26
CA THR A 1015 -12.63 -2.81 -29.39
C THR A 1015 -12.20 -2.14 -30.69
N GLU A 1016 -11.96 -2.92 -31.74
CA GLU A 1016 -12.49 -2.66 -33.10
C GLU A 1016 -12.26 -3.84 -34.07
N PHE A 1017 -12.97 -3.83 -35.19
CA PHE A 1017 -12.94 -4.78 -36.33
C PHE A 1017 -13.64 -6.14 -36.21
N GLU A 1018 -14.97 -6.10 -36.10
CA GLU A 1018 -15.79 -6.90 -37.02
C GLU A 1018 -15.70 -6.28 -38.43
N GLN A 1019 -14.98 -6.92 -39.38
CA GLN A 1019 -15.25 -6.82 -40.84
C GLN A 1019 -14.32 -7.73 -41.67
N SER A 1020 -14.73 -8.99 -41.92
CA SER A 1020 -14.39 -9.77 -43.13
C SER A 1020 -14.97 -11.19 -43.11
N ILE A 1021 -16.25 -11.34 -43.50
CA ILE A 1021 -16.76 -12.60 -44.07
C ILE A 1021 -17.24 -12.29 -45.49
N ILE A 1022 -16.33 -12.39 -46.46
CA ILE A 1022 -16.64 -12.49 -47.89
C ILE A 1022 -15.72 -13.57 -48.49
N MET A 1023 -16.25 -14.27 -49.50
CA MET A 1023 -15.80 -15.53 -50.07
C MET A 1023 -14.43 -15.51 -50.77
N GLU A 1024 -13.87 -16.72 -50.90
CA GLU A 1024 -13.14 -17.32 -52.04
C GLU A 1024 -12.58 -16.40 -53.15
N VAL A 1025 -11.32 -16.67 -53.56
CA VAL A 1025 -10.93 -17.16 -54.91
C VAL A 1025 -9.41 -17.07 -55.11
N GLU A 1026 -8.76 -18.17 -55.48
CA GLU A 1026 -7.40 -18.21 -56.06
C GLU A 1026 -7.43 -17.76 -57.55
N PRO A 1027 -6.38 -17.14 -58.13
CA PRO A 1027 -5.08 -17.85 -58.27
C PRO A 1027 -3.79 -16.99 -58.42
N SER A 1028 -2.67 -17.74 -58.48
CA SER A 1028 -1.34 -17.47 -59.09
C SER A 1028 -1.09 -16.20 -59.94
N ALA A 1029 0.10 -15.60 -59.82
CA ALA A 1029 1.17 -15.60 -60.87
C ALA A 1029 2.36 -14.63 -60.58
N ASN A 1030 3.46 -14.84 -61.31
CA ASN A 1030 4.72 -14.04 -61.40
C ASN A 1030 5.68 -14.21 -60.20
N MET A 1031 6.92 -14.73 -60.31
CA MET A 1031 7.94 -14.82 -61.39
C MET A 1031 8.70 -13.51 -61.68
N GLU A 1032 9.98 -13.49 -61.24
CA GLU A 1032 11.16 -12.70 -61.67
C GLU A 1032 11.00 -11.16 -61.87
N VAL A 1033 11.96 -10.28 -61.50
CA VAL A 1033 13.31 -10.13 -62.06
C VAL A 1033 14.14 -9.11 -61.21
N LYS A 1034 15.42 -9.42 -60.92
CA LYS A 1034 16.59 -8.57 -60.56
C LYS A 1034 16.52 -7.46 -59.47
N PRO A 1035 17.52 -7.42 -58.56
CA PRO A 1035 17.96 -6.22 -57.86
C PRO A 1035 19.24 -5.58 -58.47
N SER A 1036 19.25 -4.25 -58.59
CA SER A 1036 20.40 -3.37 -58.92
C SER A 1036 19.92 -1.90 -58.72
N GLU A 1037 20.70 -0.93 -58.24
CA GLU A 1037 22.15 -0.88 -58.03
C GLU A 1037 22.52 0.09 -56.87
N GLU A 1038 23.84 0.26 -56.66
CA GLU A 1038 24.58 0.91 -55.57
C GLU A 1038 24.21 2.39 -55.26
N VAL A 1039 24.68 3.02 -54.16
CA VAL A 1039 26.08 3.48 -53.94
C VAL A 1039 26.61 3.19 -52.53
N ASN A 1040 27.91 2.87 -52.43
CA ASN A 1040 28.66 2.61 -51.20
C ASN A 1040 29.94 3.47 -51.15
N VAL A 1041 30.11 4.33 -50.12
CA VAL A 1041 31.40 5.02 -49.84
C VAL A 1041 31.67 5.19 -48.33
N GLN A 1042 32.71 4.50 -47.87
CA GLN A 1042 33.73 4.79 -46.82
C GLN A 1042 33.54 5.89 -45.74
N PRO A 1043 34.07 5.62 -44.52
CA PRO A 1043 34.58 6.64 -43.60
C PRO A 1043 36.09 6.49 -43.27
N SER A 1044 36.91 7.53 -43.54
CA SER A 1044 38.31 7.76 -43.06
C SER A 1044 38.85 9.09 -43.63
N PRO A 1045 39.95 9.71 -43.13
CA PRO A 1045 40.90 9.25 -42.10
C PRO A 1045 41.14 10.25 -40.92
N VAL A 1046 42.17 9.94 -40.13
CA VAL A 1046 42.67 10.60 -38.89
C VAL A 1046 43.39 11.93 -39.11
N VAL A 1047 43.37 12.82 -38.10
CA VAL A 1047 44.48 13.74 -37.75
C VAL A 1047 44.69 13.76 -36.23
N ASP A 1048 45.92 13.54 -35.77
CA ASP A 1048 46.35 13.66 -34.36
C ASP A 1048 46.78 15.09 -34.00
N VAL A 1049 46.44 15.56 -32.78
CA VAL A 1049 47.21 16.59 -32.06
C VAL A 1049 47.21 16.27 -30.56
N GLN A 1050 48.38 16.36 -29.91
CA GLN A 1050 48.56 16.15 -28.46
C GLN A 1050 48.06 17.34 -27.61
N PRO A 1051 47.97 17.13 -26.29
CA PRO A 1051 48.49 18.10 -25.33
C PRO A 1051 49.67 17.51 -24.53
N SER A 1052 50.89 17.97 -24.83
CA SER A 1052 52.09 17.73 -24.02
C SER A 1052 52.43 18.97 -23.14
N PRO A 1053 53.14 18.82 -22.01
CA PRO A 1053 53.17 19.84 -20.96
C PRO A 1053 54.37 20.80 -21.05
N VAL A 1054 54.15 22.10 -20.72
CA VAL A 1054 55.21 23.10 -20.50
C VAL A 1054 54.86 23.96 -19.27
N ARG A 1055 55.88 24.56 -18.63
CA ARG A 1055 55.94 25.07 -17.25
C ARG A 1055 56.69 26.41 -17.20
N VAL A 1056 56.18 27.37 -16.42
CA VAL A 1056 56.78 28.69 -16.06
C VAL A 1056 56.19 29.04 -14.67
N GLU A 1057 56.85 29.09 -13.50
CA GLU A 1057 58.15 29.66 -13.03
C GLU A 1057 58.23 31.20 -13.11
N ALA A 1058 58.57 31.99 -12.08
CA ALA A 1058 58.79 31.81 -10.63
C ALA A 1058 58.70 33.22 -9.95
N SER A 1059 58.81 33.47 -8.64
CA SER A 1059 59.09 32.61 -7.46
C SER A 1059 58.00 32.75 -6.36
N ILE A 1060 58.11 33.24 -5.12
CA ILE A 1060 59.13 33.94 -4.28
C ILE A 1060 59.29 33.20 -2.93
N THR A 1061 60.41 33.42 -2.24
CA THR A 1061 60.82 32.80 -0.95
C THR A 1061 60.11 33.32 0.30
N MET A 1062 59.94 32.47 1.32
CA MET A 1062 60.15 32.84 2.74
C MET A 1062 60.65 31.64 3.58
N GLU A 1063 61.97 31.50 3.65
CA GLU A 1063 62.69 31.20 4.89
C GLU A 1063 63.01 32.58 5.56
N THR A 1064 63.28 32.78 6.86
CA THR A 1064 63.58 31.90 8.01
C THR A 1064 63.09 32.51 9.34
N GLU A 1065 63.09 31.67 10.38
CA GLU A 1065 63.17 31.91 11.85
C GLU A 1065 64.23 32.95 12.36
N PRO A 1066 64.39 33.23 13.69
CA PRO A 1066 63.48 33.16 14.87
C PRO A 1066 63.68 34.31 15.93
N LEU A 1067 63.14 34.12 17.16
CA LEU A 1067 63.48 34.73 18.47
C LEU A 1067 63.13 36.23 18.71
N GLY A 1068 62.81 36.67 19.95
CA GLY A 1068 62.63 35.92 21.21
C GLY A 1068 62.32 36.85 22.42
N GLU A 1069 62.10 36.22 23.61
CA GLU A 1069 62.11 36.79 24.98
C GLU A 1069 61.07 37.91 25.33
N MET A 1070 60.26 37.79 26.40
CA MET A 1070 60.53 38.00 27.85
C MET A 1070 60.88 39.47 28.20
N ASP A 1071 60.40 40.10 29.29
CA ASP A 1071 59.94 39.53 30.57
C ASP A 1071 59.09 40.50 31.44
N VAL A 1072 58.63 40.01 32.60
CA VAL A 1072 58.39 40.70 33.90
C VAL A 1072 57.24 41.75 34.10
N GLN A 1073 56.60 41.53 35.26
CA GLN A 1073 55.60 42.27 36.07
C GLN A 1073 56.01 43.72 36.52
N PRO A 1074 55.14 44.57 37.16
CA PRO A 1074 54.34 44.22 38.35
C PRO A 1074 52.94 44.86 38.59
N SER A 1075 52.36 44.37 39.71
CA SER A 1075 51.19 44.72 40.56
C SER A 1075 51.02 46.24 40.93
N PRO A 1076 49.98 46.70 41.70
CA PRO A 1076 49.08 45.94 42.61
C PRO A 1076 47.60 46.38 42.81
N GLU A 1077 46.87 45.55 43.58
CA GLU A 1077 45.70 45.85 44.48
C GLU A 1077 44.41 46.47 43.89
N VAL A 1078 43.19 46.39 44.48
CA VAL A 1078 42.62 45.93 45.79
C VAL A 1078 41.43 44.99 45.47
N ASN A 1079 41.22 43.75 45.95
CA ASN A 1079 41.35 43.06 47.25
C ASN A 1079 40.04 43.02 48.10
N ARG A 1080 39.42 41.83 48.24
CA ARG A 1080 38.69 41.37 49.46
C ARG A 1080 38.42 39.85 49.49
N GLN A 1081 38.58 39.26 50.67
CA GLN A 1081 38.41 37.85 51.10
C GLN A 1081 37.99 37.90 52.61
N PRO A 1082 37.84 36.80 53.40
CA PRO A 1082 37.95 35.35 53.13
C PRO A 1082 36.76 34.49 53.69
N SER A 1083 36.99 33.17 53.76
CA SER A 1083 36.27 32.05 54.42
C SER A 1083 36.43 32.08 55.98
N PRO A 1084 36.05 31.07 56.86
CA PRO A 1084 35.99 29.60 56.65
C PRO A 1084 34.98 28.71 57.47
N ASN A 1085 35.02 27.40 57.16
CA ASN A 1085 34.85 26.14 57.94
C ASN A 1085 34.19 26.09 59.34
N VAL A 1086 33.49 24.97 59.63
CA VAL A 1086 33.92 23.90 60.58
C VAL A 1086 33.01 22.65 60.49
N THR A 1087 33.53 21.48 60.90
CA THR A 1087 32.95 20.12 60.89
C THR A 1087 32.32 19.69 62.23
N VAL A 1088 31.58 18.57 62.26
CA VAL A 1088 31.62 17.52 63.31
C VAL A 1088 30.94 16.22 62.82
N GLU A 1089 31.30 15.08 63.42
CA GLU A 1089 30.91 13.72 63.05
C GLU A 1089 29.85 13.11 64.01
N ALA A 1090 29.26 11.95 63.66
CA ALA A 1090 29.24 10.73 64.50
C ALA A 1090 28.09 9.74 64.17
N SER A 1091 28.41 8.45 64.19
CA SER A 1091 27.53 7.28 63.98
C SER A 1091 26.85 6.77 65.25
N THR A 1092 25.78 5.94 65.14
CA THR A 1092 25.78 4.53 65.65
C THR A 1092 24.48 3.76 65.34
N ASN A 1093 24.54 2.42 65.46
CA ASN A 1093 23.44 1.47 65.18
C ASN A 1093 22.61 1.13 66.43
N VAL A 1094 21.32 0.80 66.24
CA VAL A 1094 20.56 -0.16 67.08
C VAL A 1094 19.73 -1.08 66.17
N LYS A 1095 19.47 -2.32 66.63
CA LYS A 1095 18.76 -3.39 65.89
C LYS A 1095 17.30 -3.54 66.36
N THR A 1096 16.45 -4.17 65.53
CA THR A 1096 15.29 -5.03 65.91
C THR A 1096 14.17 -4.39 66.78
N ASP A 1097 12.90 -4.79 66.71
CA ASP A 1097 12.32 -6.06 66.27
C ASP A 1097 10.82 -5.93 65.89
N GLN A 1098 10.23 -7.05 65.44
CA GLN A 1098 8.80 -7.44 65.55
C GLN A 1098 7.68 -6.65 64.82
N SER A 1099 6.81 -7.45 64.19
CA SER A 1099 5.45 -7.10 63.75
C SER A 1099 4.42 -7.12 64.89
N PRO A 1100 3.21 -6.62 64.65
CA PRO A 1100 2.02 -7.40 65.02
C PRO A 1100 1.09 -7.71 63.83
N LYS A 1101 0.27 -8.75 63.99
CA LYS A 1101 -0.76 -9.19 63.03
C LYS A 1101 -2.15 -8.60 63.35
N ALA A 1102 -2.97 -8.45 62.31
CA ALA A 1102 -4.41 -8.73 62.31
C ALA A 1102 -4.81 -8.97 60.83
N GLU A 1103 -5.01 -10.18 60.32
CA GLU A 1103 -6.08 -11.17 60.62
C GLU A 1103 -7.51 -10.62 60.47
N VAL A 1104 -8.07 -10.83 59.27
CA VAL A 1104 -9.51 -11.01 59.02
C VAL A 1104 -9.65 -12.31 58.22
N HIS A 1105 -10.61 -13.16 58.60
CA HIS A 1105 -10.65 -14.55 58.17
C HIS A 1105 -11.76 -14.86 57.15
N SER A 1106 -11.51 -15.90 56.34
CA SER A 1106 -12.47 -16.86 55.77
C SER A 1106 -13.22 -16.60 54.44
N SER A 1107 -13.06 -17.63 53.58
CA SER A 1107 -14.04 -18.22 52.65
C SER A 1107 -14.61 -17.44 51.45
N ALA A 1108 -14.21 -17.90 50.26
CA ALA A 1108 -15.13 -18.12 49.14
C ALA A 1108 -14.68 -19.38 48.36
N ILE A 1109 -15.46 -20.46 48.43
CA ILE A 1109 -15.23 -21.68 47.63
C ILE A 1109 -15.78 -21.46 46.23
N MET A 1110 -15.00 -21.69 45.16
CA MET A 1110 -15.53 -21.65 43.79
C MET A 1110 -15.18 -22.89 42.96
N ASN A 1111 -16.18 -23.34 42.21
CA ASN A 1111 -16.29 -24.69 41.65
C ASN A 1111 -15.28 -25.03 40.54
N ARG A 1112 -14.53 -26.13 40.72
CA ARG A 1112 -13.77 -26.80 39.64
C ARG A 1112 -14.64 -27.19 38.44
N SER A 1113 -15.93 -27.48 38.63
CA SER A 1113 -16.86 -27.91 37.57
C SER A 1113 -17.18 -26.82 36.53
N ILE A 1114 -16.94 -25.55 36.83
CA ILE A 1114 -17.18 -24.43 35.90
C ILE A 1114 -16.05 -24.37 34.85
N LEU A 1115 -14.80 -24.48 35.28
CA LEU A 1115 -13.62 -24.53 34.39
C LEU A 1115 -13.71 -25.68 33.38
N THR A 1116 -14.13 -26.87 33.81
CA THR A 1116 -14.33 -28.02 32.90
C THR A 1116 -15.44 -27.79 31.88
N ARG A 1117 -16.51 -27.04 32.23
CA ARG A 1117 -17.58 -26.68 31.29
C ARG A 1117 -17.17 -25.59 30.30
N ILE A 1118 -16.29 -24.67 30.67
CA ILE A 1118 -15.76 -23.64 29.76
C ILE A 1118 -14.81 -24.28 28.75
N ALA A 1119 -13.85 -25.09 29.21
CA ALA A 1119 -12.92 -25.81 28.33
C ALA A 1119 -13.66 -26.66 27.27
N LYS A 1120 -14.72 -27.38 27.68
CA LYS A 1120 -15.50 -28.24 26.78
C LYS A 1120 -16.43 -27.49 25.81
N ARG A 1121 -16.54 -26.15 25.89
CA ARG A 1121 -17.36 -25.32 24.98
C ARG A 1121 -16.51 -24.59 23.94
N ILE A 1122 -15.23 -24.36 24.22
CA ILE A 1122 -14.28 -23.67 23.31
C ILE A 1122 -13.82 -24.63 22.18
N CYS A 1123 -13.66 -25.92 22.47
CA CYS A 1123 -13.25 -26.93 21.47
C CYS A 1123 -14.33 -27.30 20.42
N THR A 1124 -15.49 -26.63 20.40
CA THR A 1124 -16.61 -26.92 19.47
C THR A 1124 -16.94 -25.78 18.50
N CYS A 1125 -16.12 -24.73 18.43
CA CYS A 1125 -16.32 -23.58 17.53
C CYS A 1125 -15.11 -23.27 16.62
N LEU A 1126 -14.19 -24.22 16.46
CA LEU A 1126 -13.02 -24.11 15.56
C LEU A 1126 -12.86 -25.38 14.71
N CYS A 1127 -13.94 -25.77 14.04
CA CYS A 1127 -13.96 -26.85 13.05
C CYS A 1127 -14.87 -26.47 11.86
N PHE A 1128 -14.49 -25.41 11.13
CA PHE A 1128 -14.92 -25.15 9.75
C PHE A 1128 -13.91 -24.19 9.08
N ASN A 1129 -13.01 -24.79 8.31
CA ASN A 1129 -12.18 -24.26 7.22
C ASN A 1129 -11.14 -25.35 6.89
#